data_AF-A0A6A3S1W9-F1
#
_entry.id   AF-A0A6A3S1W9-F1
#
_cell.length_a   1.000
_cell.length_b   1.000
_cell.length_c   1.000
_cell.angle_alpha   90.00
_cell.angle_beta   90.00
_cell.angle_gamma   90.00
#
_symmetry.space_group_name_H-M   'P 1'
#
loop_
_entity.id
_entity.type
_entity.pdbx_description
1 polymer ?
#
loop_
_entity_poly.entity_id
_entity_poly.type
_entity_poly.pdbx_seq_one_letter_code
_entity_poly.pdbx_strand_id
1 'polypeptide(L)'
;MTSTKCDDDKTCYFFIKSVDEVNKIHVYNMYTHPPGYEYAYFYYRSAMVQSWNKFCYQGGMIEARVQLPGVVTPESGNPDLAKGENSKVSATKYYPTWPGIWMMGNLGRAIFSASTNRMWPFSYDKCEPDLFNTTYQRISACNDNPGYDLNANQGRGAPEIDLLEGGGVAVSSSLQIGPGMPPEYRTVEVDSSTGDSSSCIYGSTCKTPGANLINVPTAVYEKRGHKSWYQGLRYGANNYCAPGADKKQDYVTISASLKAGVTKNACSTDICPASYDLGGDLGPIDGTGTARWGINSNGTCYPVFNAYTGSYLCDPDNTYYKCPSQRNESTPKSNAMGTFNYQMDAISANWPVHLGAYTDFLVYQLEWVTGKKGYVRWMLQGSPLFEVPSESIRDVPQNSNKTNPHKIMLEEPMYVIMNVAISSSWGATPPNPGKACRGDGSDAEVNKICDSFPLFMKIDYIRLYQDLGDDLDDDNYMQVGCDPGSHPTKKWIEAHIDEYQDDDNYHKEVAGKAFCTIDDDCTIGGDLGRTTLKTGKCVKSRCQCMYASSWGGPRCTTAISSSATTTTRTYTSTSSYGPPMGVSIGVAAFIIFTSVVSVVWSAKKEANFALELIKQLKTVEGMHPSPCEDAQLQVVRRPSDRRSNRRPADNYSQNFI
;
A
#
# COMPACT_ATOMS: atom_id res chain seq x y z
N MET A 1 6.21 -10.92 -18.22
CA MET A 1 5.79 -9.51 -18.10
C MET A 1 6.63 -8.75 -17.09
N THR A 2 7.15 -9.41 -16.05
CA THR A 2 8.11 -8.80 -15.12
C THR A 2 9.36 -9.65 -15.01
N SER A 3 10.52 -9.03 -14.74
CA SER A 3 11.77 -9.72 -14.43
C SER A 3 12.79 -8.73 -13.87
N THR A 4 14.03 -9.19 -13.69
CA THR A 4 15.18 -8.34 -13.36
C THR A 4 16.19 -8.38 -14.51
N LYS A 5 16.83 -7.25 -14.80
CA LYS A 5 17.91 -7.14 -15.80
C LYS A 5 18.96 -6.15 -15.29
N CYS A 6 20.19 -6.22 -15.81
CA CYS A 6 21.17 -5.16 -15.64
C CYS A 6 21.50 -4.53 -17.00
N ASP A 7 21.69 -3.22 -17.00
CA ASP A 7 22.21 -2.49 -18.16
C ASP A 7 23.75 -2.55 -18.20
N ASP A 8 24.36 -2.06 -19.28
CA ASP A 8 25.82 -2.14 -19.51
C ASP A 8 26.65 -1.36 -18.48
N ASP A 9 26.03 -0.36 -17.84
CA ASP A 9 26.57 0.40 -16.71
C ASP A 9 26.56 -0.38 -15.38
N LYS A 10 26.07 -1.63 -15.41
CA LYS A 10 25.87 -2.54 -14.27
C LYS A 10 24.75 -2.13 -13.31
N THR A 11 23.92 -1.14 -13.66
CA THR A 11 22.70 -0.85 -12.93
C THR A 11 21.72 -2.00 -13.13
N CYS A 12 21.43 -2.74 -12.05
CA CYS A 12 20.45 -3.82 -12.06
C CYS A 12 19.10 -3.32 -11.56
N TYR A 13 18.03 -3.65 -12.28
CA TYR A 13 16.69 -3.16 -11.99
C TYR A 13 15.66 -4.27 -12.18
N PHE A 14 14.56 -4.16 -11.44
CA PHE A 14 13.31 -4.83 -11.74
C PHE A 14 12.58 -4.08 -12.86
N PHE A 15 11.89 -4.78 -13.76
CA PHE A 15 11.09 -4.12 -14.80
C PHE A 15 9.68 -4.67 -14.92
N ILE A 16 8.78 -3.78 -15.34
CA ILE A 16 7.45 -4.09 -15.87
C ILE A 16 7.49 -3.83 -17.38
N LYS A 17 7.21 -4.88 -18.15
CA LYS A 17 7.19 -4.87 -19.62
C LYS A 17 5.76 -4.64 -20.10
N SER A 18 5.58 -3.73 -21.05
CA SER A 18 4.34 -3.51 -21.80
C SER A 18 4.52 -3.96 -23.25
N VAL A 19 3.53 -4.65 -23.82
CA VAL A 19 3.54 -5.18 -25.20
C VAL A 19 2.23 -4.88 -25.94
N ASP A 20 2.29 -4.76 -27.26
CA ASP A 20 1.14 -4.70 -28.17
C ASP A 20 0.64 -6.12 -28.50
N GLU A 21 -0.07 -6.74 -27.55
CA GLU A 21 -0.60 -8.10 -27.69
C GLU A 21 -2.13 -8.11 -27.62
N VAL A 22 -2.77 -8.64 -28.67
CA VAL A 22 -4.22 -8.78 -28.72
C VAL A 22 -4.65 -9.98 -27.88
N ASN A 23 -5.40 -9.68 -26.82
CA ASN A 23 -6.00 -10.63 -25.91
C ASN A 23 -7.52 -10.49 -25.95
N LYS A 24 -8.19 -11.63 -25.83
CA LYS A 24 -9.65 -11.73 -25.72
C LYS A 24 -9.96 -12.53 -24.47
N ILE A 25 -10.64 -11.91 -23.52
CA ILE A 25 -11.03 -12.56 -22.27
C ILE A 25 -12.54 -12.62 -22.16
N HIS A 26 -13.05 -13.66 -21.51
CA HIS A 26 -14.46 -13.85 -21.23
C HIS A 26 -14.70 -13.50 -19.77
N VAL A 27 -15.45 -12.43 -19.52
CA VAL A 27 -15.63 -11.83 -18.19
C VAL A 27 -17.10 -11.77 -17.84
N TYR A 28 -17.42 -11.88 -16.55
CA TYR A 28 -18.76 -11.64 -16.05
C TYR A 28 -18.94 -10.16 -15.75
N ASN A 29 -19.92 -9.53 -16.39
CA ASN A 29 -20.25 -8.13 -16.16
C ASN A 29 -21.52 -8.04 -15.30
N MET A 30 -21.34 -7.63 -14.04
CA MET A 30 -22.46 -7.44 -13.10
C MET A 30 -23.28 -6.17 -13.36
N TYR A 31 -22.79 -5.28 -14.22
CA TYR A 31 -23.42 -4.00 -14.54
C TYR A 31 -24.26 -4.03 -15.82
N THR A 32 -24.37 -5.17 -16.50
CA THR A 32 -25.35 -5.36 -17.58
C THR A 32 -26.71 -5.75 -17.02
N HIS A 33 -27.78 -5.53 -17.79
CA HIS A 33 -29.14 -5.91 -17.39
C HIS A 33 -29.78 -6.81 -18.46
N PRO A 34 -29.86 -8.14 -18.26
CA PRO A 34 -29.39 -8.88 -17.07
C PRO A 34 -27.86 -8.99 -16.98
N PRO A 35 -27.30 -9.21 -15.78
CA PRO A 35 -25.88 -9.55 -15.60
C PRO A 35 -25.51 -10.80 -16.40
N GLY A 36 -24.35 -10.79 -17.05
CA GLY A 36 -23.97 -11.89 -17.94
C GLY A 36 -22.50 -11.90 -18.31
N TYR A 37 -22.09 -12.97 -18.97
CA TYR A 37 -20.75 -13.07 -19.52
C TYR A 37 -20.65 -12.36 -20.87
N GLU A 38 -19.56 -11.62 -21.07
CA GLU A 38 -19.22 -10.97 -22.32
C GLU A 38 -17.74 -11.12 -22.67
N TYR A 39 -17.39 -10.85 -23.94
CA TYR A 39 -16.01 -10.83 -24.37
C TYR A 39 -15.45 -9.41 -24.30
N ALA A 40 -14.37 -9.24 -23.54
CA ALA A 40 -13.58 -8.02 -23.53
C ALA A 40 -12.30 -8.21 -24.36
N TYR A 41 -11.98 -7.21 -25.19
CA TYR A 41 -10.79 -7.20 -26.04
C TYR A 41 -9.76 -6.21 -25.49
N PHE A 42 -8.53 -6.68 -25.32
CA PHE A 42 -7.38 -5.88 -24.91
C PHE A 42 -6.33 -5.95 -26.00
N TYR A 43 -5.85 -4.82 -26.49
CA TYR A 43 -4.86 -4.77 -27.58
C TYR A 43 -3.42 -4.63 -27.11
N TYR A 44 -3.27 -4.46 -25.79
CA TYR A 44 -2.00 -4.32 -25.12
C TYR A 44 -2.04 -5.13 -23.84
N ARG A 45 -0.87 -5.63 -23.44
CA ARG A 45 -0.70 -6.35 -22.18
C ARG A 45 0.45 -5.75 -21.38
N SER A 46 0.24 -5.64 -20.08
CA SER A 46 1.24 -5.18 -19.11
C SER A 46 1.15 -6.02 -17.84
N ALA A 47 1.78 -5.61 -16.75
CA ALA A 47 1.67 -6.26 -15.45
C ALA A 47 1.41 -5.26 -14.32
N MET A 48 0.82 -5.81 -13.26
CA MET A 48 0.67 -5.22 -11.95
C MET A 48 1.31 -6.17 -10.95
N VAL A 49 2.07 -5.62 -10.01
CA VAL A 49 2.72 -6.33 -8.91
C VAL A 49 2.28 -5.65 -7.63
N GLN A 50 1.87 -6.43 -6.64
CA GLN A 50 1.41 -5.90 -5.36
C GLN A 50 2.03 -6.69 -4.21
N SER A 51 2.30 -5.99 -3.11
CA SER A 51 2.78 -6.60 -1.87
C SER A 51 1.67 -6.90 -0.86
N TRP A 52 0.41 -6.95 -1.32
CA TRP A 52 -0.77 -7.10 -0.48
C TRP A 52 -0.61 -8.20 0.57
N ASN A 53 -0.89 -7.80 1.82
CA ASN A 53 -0.79 -8.59 3.04
C ASN A 53 0.56 -9.29 3.24
N LYS A 54 1.66 -8.72 2.72
CA LYS A 54 3.03 -9.26 2.84
C LYS A 54 4.03 -8.20 3.26
N PHE A 55 4.02 -7.07 2.56
CA PHE A 55 4.79 -5.89 2.92
C PHE A 55 3.80 -4.74 3.02
N CYS A 56 3.46 -4.40 4.24
CA CYS A 56 2.63 -3.26 4.59
C CYS A 56 3.32 -2.44 5.67
N TYR A 57 2.93 -1.17 5.75
CA TYR A 57 3.38 -0.26 6.77
C TYR A 57 2.35 0.84 6.99
N GLN A 58 2.39 1.45 8.17
CA GLN A 58 1.54 2.56 8.57
C GLN A 58 2.47 3.75 8.84
N GLY A 59 2.35 4.84 8.08
CA GLY A 59 3.25 6.00 8.18
C GLY A 59 4.71 5.74 7.82
N GLY A 60 5.47 6.79 7.49
CA GLY A 60 6.89 6.75 7.13
C GLY A 60 7.17 7.35 5.77
N MET A 61 8.40 7.16 5.28
CA MET A 61 8.85 7.64 3.99
C MET A 61 9.15 6.48 3.04
N ILE A 62 8.58 6.52 1.85
CA ILE A 62 8.94 5.63 0.74
C ILE A 62 9.73 6.39 -0.31
N GLU A 63 10.79 5.76 -0.81
CA GLU A 63 11.61 6.26 -1.91
C GLU A 63 11.73 5.20 -3.00
N ALA A 64 11.40 5.56 -4.23
CA ALA A 64 11.51 4.70 -5.40
C ALA A 64 12.41 5.33 -6.47
N ARG A 65 13.45 4.62 -6.90
CA ARG A 65 14.29 5.04 -8.03
C ARG A 65 13.80 4.38 -9.32
N VAL A 66 13.24 5.16 -10.23
CA VAL A 66 12.42 4.66 -11.35
C VAL A 66 12.73 5.38 -12.65
N GLN A 67 12.78 4.63 -13.76
CA GLN A 67 12.72 5.14 -15.13
C GLN A 67 11.36 4.78 -15.74
N LEU A 68 10.65 5.77 -16.29
CA LEU A 68 9.33 5.59 -16.86
C LEU A 68 9.41 4.99 -18.28
N PRO A 69 8.39 4.19 -18.68
CA PRO A 69 8.30 3.64 -20.03
C PRO A 69 7.99 4.73 -21.06
N GLY A 70 8.82 4.83 -22.10
CA GLY A 70 8.64 5.79 -23.20
C GLY A 70 9.33 5.36 -24.49
N VAL A 71 8.86 5.91 -25.61
CA VAL A 71 9.46 5.74 -26.93
C VAL A 71 10.55 6.78 -27.11
N VAL A 72 11.77 6.41 -26.67
CA VAL A 72 12.91 7.33 -26.56
C VAL A 72 14.14 6.86 -27.34
N THR A 73 13.98 5.92 -28.27
CA THR A 73 15.05 5.53 -29.19
C THR A 73 15.24 6.58 -30.28
N PRO A 74 16.47 6.82 -30.79
CA PRO A 74 16.71 7.75 -31.89
C PRO A 74 15.89 7.41 -33.16
N GLU A 75 15.70 6.13 -33.46
CA GLU A 75 15.01 5.64 -34.66
C GLU A 75 13.51 5.94 -34.64
N SER A 76 12.92 6.11 -33.45
CA SER A 76 11.50 6.43 -33.29
C SER A 76 11.12 7.78 -33.91
N GLY A 77 12.07 8.71 -34.02
CA GLY A 77 11.81 10.08 -34.47
C GLY A 77 11.13 10.96 -33.41
N ASN A 78 11.15 10.55 -32.13
CA ASN A 78 10.59 11.35 -31.03
C ASN A 78 11.20 12.77 -31.02
N PRO A 79 10.41 13.83 -31.26
CA PRO A 79 10.92 15.19 -31.37
C PRO A 79 11.36 15.79 -30.03
N ASP A 80 10.95 15.23 -28.90
CA ASP A 80 11.38 15.70 -27.58
C ASP A 80 12.86 15.37 -27.31
N LEU A 81 13.42 14.32 -27.95
CA LEU A 81 14.84 13.93 -27.79
C LEU A 81 15.82 15.07 -28.12
N ALA A 82 15.47 15.91 -29.10
CA ALA A 82 16.31 17.03 -29.51
C ALA A 82 16.31 18.20 -28.50
N LYS A 83 15.38 18.21 -27.53
CA LYS A 83 15.20 19.32 -26.57
C LYS A 83 16.05 19.15 -25.30
N GLY A 84 16.65 17.98 -25.08
CA GLY A 84 17.44 17.66 -23.88
C GLY A 84 16.59 17.17 -22.70
N GLU A 85 17.24 16.55 -21.73
CA GLU A 85 16.62 15.80 -20.62
C GLU A 85 15.76 16.68 -19.71
N ASN A 86 16.19 17.91 -19.44
CA ASN A 86 15.47 18.87 -18.59
C ASN A 86 14.30 19.56 -19.29
N SER A 87 14.03 19.26 -20.57
CA SER A 87 12.91 19.84 -21.28
C SER A 87 11.61 19.09 -20.97
N LYS A 88 10.53 19.85 -20.75
CA LYS A 88 9.18 19.30 -20.60
C LYS A 88 8.79 18.51 -21.86
N VAL A 89 8.37 17.27 -21.68
CA VAL A 89 7.87 16.46 -22.79
C VAL A 89 6.52 16.98 -23.27
N SER A 90 6.27 16.83 -24.57
CA SER A 90 5.07 17.39 -25.22
C SER A 90 4.52 16.50 -26.32
N ALA A 91 5.30 15.56 -26.83
CA ALA A 91 4.90 14.65 -27.89
C ALA A 91 4.18 13.42 -27.29
N THR A 92 2.96 13.62 -26.78
CA THR A 92 2.20 12.60 -26.00
C THR A 92 2.16 11.21 -26.65
N LYS A 93 2.10 11.12 -27.98
CA LYS A 93 2.08 9.84 -28.73
C LYS A 93 3.29 8.92 -28.43
N TYR A 94 4.43 9.50 -28.05
CA TYR A 94 5.68 8.79 -27.75
C TYR A 94 5.74 8.29 -26.30
N TYR A 95 4.73 8.59 -25.48
CA TYR A 95 4.67 8.15 -24.08
C TYR A 95 3.29 7.50 -23.82
N PRO A 96 2.99 6.36 -24.47
CA PRO A 96 1.62 5.84 -24.63
C PRO A 96 1.07 5.09 -23.42
N THR A 97 1.81 5.02 -22.31
CA THR A 97 1.48 4.18 -21.15
C THR A 97 1.33 5.03 -19.89
N TRP A 98 0.65 4.47 -18.88
CA TRP A 98 0.37 5.10 -17.60
C TRP A 98 1.04 4.30 -16.46
N PRO A 99 2.31 4.57 -16.15
CA PRO A 99 3.01 3.93 -15.04
C PRO A 99 2.43 4.37 -13.69
N GLY A 100 2.42 3.45 -12.73
CA GLY A 100 1.90 3.63 -11.38
C GLY A 100 2.82 3.01 -10.32
N ILE A 101 3.12 3.75 -9.28
CA ILE A 101 3.56 3.27 -7.96
C ILE A 101 2.66 3.94 -6.93
N TRP A 102 1.88 3.13 -6.23
CA TRP A 102 0.85 3.62 -5.34
C TRP A 102 0.63 2.63 -4.21
N MET A 103 -0.19 3.03 -3.25
CA MET A 103 -0.44 2.27 -2.05
C MET A 103 -1.91 2.26 -1.73
N MET A 104 -2.38 1.16 -1.16
CA MET A 104 -3.78 0.99 -0.77
C MET A 104 -3.86 0.41 0.63
N GLY A 105 -4.85 0.83 1.42
CA GLY A 105 -5.11 0.26 2.74
C GLY A 105 -5.38 -1.25 2.67
N ASN A 106 -4.76 -2.03 3.58
CA ASN A 106 -4.66 -3.48 3.51
C ASN A 106 -6.02 -4.22 3.59
N LEU A 107 -7.05 -3.56 4.12
CA LEU A 107 -8.42 -4.08 4.16
C LEU A 107 -9.06 -4.26 2.78
N GLY A 108 -8.51 -3.66 1.72
CA GLY A 108 -8.91 -3.92 0.34
C GLY A 108 -7.74 -4.43 -0.49
N ARG A 109 -7.98 -5.44 -1.33
CA ARG A 109 -7.00 -5.91 -2.31
C ARG A 109 -7.36 -5.36 -3.68
N ALA A 110 -6.46 -4.58 -4.27
CA ALA A 110 -6.61 -4.05 -5.61
C ALA A 110 -6.96 -5.19 -6.58
N ILE A 111 -7.80 -4.89 -7.58
CA ILE A 111 -8.40 -5.83 -8.55
C ILE A 111 -9.39 -6.87 -7.99
N PHE A 112 -9.64 -6.90 -6.67
CA PHE A 112 -10.66 -7.76 -6.05
C PHE A 112 -11.85 -6.92 -5.54
N SER A 113 -12.82 -6.68 -6.42
CA SER A 113 -13.95 -5.78 -6.13
C SER A 113 -14.76 -6.17 -4.89
N ALA A 114 -14.85 -7.46 -4.56
CA ALA A 114 -15.54 -7.91 -3.35
C ALA A 114 -14.90 -7.32 -2.07
N SER A 115 -13.56 -7.29 -2.01
CA SER A 115 -12.82 -6.70 -0.89
C SER A 115 -12.82 -5.17 -0.89
N THR A 116 -12.90 -4.52 -2.05
CA THR A 116 -12.82 -3.05 -2.15
C THR A 116 -14.18 -2.36 -2.07
N ASN A 117 -15.27 -3.06 -2.39
CA ASN A 117 -16.63 -2.53 -2.34
C ASN A 117 -16.98 -2.00 -0.94
N ARG A 118 -17.37 -0.71 -0.89
CA ARG A 118 -17.68 0.02 0.36
C ARG A 118 -16.51 0.07 1.36
N MET A 119 -15.30 -0.19 0.90
CA MET A 119 -14.05 -0.14 1.67
C MET A 119 -13.15 0.95 1.12
N TRP A 120 -12.89 0.92 -0.19
CA TRP A 120 -12.17 1.97 -0.88
C TRP A 120 -13.12 3.12 -1.27
N PRO A 121 -12.69 4.39 -1.16
CA PRO A 121 -11.43 4.87 -0.60
C PRO A 121 -11.65 5.49 0.79
N PHE A 122 -12.41 4.85 1.69
CA PHE A 122 -12.82 5.50 2.95
C PHE A 122 -11.64 5.87 3.85
N SER A 123 -11.67 7.11 4.33
CA SER A 123 -10.79 7.67 5.38
C SER A 123 -11.70 8.45 6.35
N TYR A 124 -12.68 7.75 6.92
CA TYR A 124 -13.78 8.33 7.68
C TYR A 124 -14.05 7.53 8.94
N ASP A 125 -13.95 8.20 10.09
CA ASP A 125 -14.05 7.59 11.42
C ASP A 125 -15.03 8.37 12.31
N LYS A 126 -16.28 8.46 11.86
CA LYS A 126 -17.34 9.16 12.60
C LYS A 126 -18.70 8.49 12.45
N CYS A 127 -19.45 8.46 13.55
CA CYS A 127 -20.85 8.03 13.55
C CYS A 127 -21.79 9.24 13.42
N GLU A 128 -22.09 9.63 12.17
CA GLU A 128 -22.92 10.81 11.85
C GLU A 128 -24.01 10.42 10.82
N PRO A 129 -25.04 9.64 11.21
CA PRO A 129 -26.04 9.09 10.29
C PRO A 129 -26.88 10.16 9.57
N ASP A 130 -26.98 11.36 10.14
CA ASP A 130 -27.67 12.50 9.52
C ASP A 130 -26.86 13.13 8.37
N LEU A 131 -25.53 12.91 8.33
CA LEU A 131 -24.62 13.44 7.31
C LEU A 131 -24.27 12.40 6.24
N PHE A 132 -24.06 11.15 6.66
CA PHE A 132 -23.61 10.09 5.79
C PHE A 132 -24.30 8.78 6.15
N ASN A 133 -24.91 8.13 5.16
CA ASN A 133 -25.52 6.82 5.36
C ASN A 133 -24.43 5.79 5.70
N THR A 134 -24.44 5.34 6.94
CA THR A 134 -23.40 4.49 7.54
C THR A 134 -23.30 3.13 6.87
N THR A 135 -24.35 2.66 6.17
CA THR A 135 -24.35 1.40 5.42
C THR A 135 -23.48 1.42 4.15
N TYR A 136 -23.06 2.62 3.72
CA TYR A 136 -22.20 2.80 2.55
C TYR A 136 -20.72 2.60 2.87
N GLN A 137 -20.33 2.64 4.14
CA GLN A 137 -19.00 2.26 4.61
C GLN A 137 -19.11 0.91 5.31
N ARG A 138 -18.37 -0.09 4.83
CA ARG A 138 -18.51 -1.48 5.28
C ARG A 138 -18.14 -1.66 6.75
N ILE A 139 -17.11 -0.95 7.21
CA ILE A 139 -16.70 -0.90 8.62
C ILE A 139 -16.93 0.53 9.09
N SER A 140 -18.09 0.77 9.70
CA SER A 140 -18.52 2.11 10.13
C SER A 140 -18.25 2.33 11.62
N ALA A 141 -17.88 3.55 11.99
CA ALA A 141 -17.72 3.99 13.38
C ALA A 141 -19.02 3.92 14.21
N CYS A 142 -20.19 3.72 13.59
CA CYS A 142 -21.44 3.47 14.33
C CYS A 142 -21.58 2.03 14.86
N ASN A 143 -20.63 1.15 14.55
CA ASN A 143 -20.65 -0.23 15.01
C ASN A 143 -19.75 -0.40 16.25
N ASP A 144 -20.35 -0.68 17.40
CA ASP A 144 -19.66 -0.90 18.66
C ASP A 144 -19.14 -2.34 18.81
N ASN A 145 -19.48 -3.24 17.88
CA ASN A 145 -18.99 -4.62 17.85
C ASN A 145 -18.80 -5.11 16.40
N PRO A 146 -17.79 -4.60 15.68
CA PRO A 146 -17.52 -5.01 14.30
C PRO A 146 -17.05 -6.47 14.16
N GLY A 147 -16.64 -7.11 15.26
CA GLY A 147 -16.09 -8.47 15.25
C GLY A 147 -14.70 -8.54 14.60
N TYR A 148 -14.17 -9.77 14.49
CA TYR A 148 -12.91 -10.06 13.79
C TYR A 148 -11.71 -9.19 14.24
N ASP A 149 -11.61 -8.94 15.55
CA ASP A 149 -10.61 -8.08 16.21
C ASP A 149 -10.58 -6.61 15.78
N LEU A 150 -11.55 -6.15 14.98
CA LEU A 150 -11.68 -4.74 14.68
C LEU A 150 -12.06 -3.95 15.95
N ASN A 151 -11.52 -2.74 16.08
CA ASN A 151 -11.81 -1.88 17.22
C ASN A 151 -13.26 -1.38 17.18
N ALA A 152 -13.91 -1.36 18.34
CA ALA A 152 -15.26 -0.83 18.48
C ALA A 152 -15.32 0.67 18.15
N ASN A 153 -16.38 1.08 17.45
CA ASN A 153 -16.65 2.47 17.06
C ASN A 153 -15.53 3.12 16.22
N GLN A 154 -14.79 2.33 15.45
CA GLN A 154 -13.77 2.80 14.53
C GLN A 154 -14.22 2.57 13.09
N GLY A 155 -14.40 3.64 12.33
CA GLY A 155 -14.64 3.63 10.90
C GLY A 155 -13.34 3.31 10.16
N ARG A 156 -13.38 2.31 9.28
CA ARG A 156 -12.21 1.79 8.57
C ARG A 156 -12.45 1.75 7.07
N GLY A 157 -11.37 1.61 6.31
CA GLY A 157 -11.45 1.64 4.86
C GLY A 157 -10.20 1.10 4.18
N ALA A 158 -10.09 1.40 2.89
CA ALA A 158 -8.91 1.14 2.08
C ALA A 158 -8.61 2.38 1.24
N PRO A 159 -8.15 3.49 1.84
CA PRO A 159 -7.80 4.69 1.09
C PRO A 159 -6.56 4.43 0.23
N GLU A 160 -6.24 5.36 -0.65
CA GLU A 160 -5.16 5.20 -1.63
C GLU A 160 -4.25 6.43 -1.70
N ILE A 161 -2.94 6.17 -1.85
CA ILE A 161 -1.89 7.19 -2.01
C ILE A 161 -1.06 6.86 -3.24
N ASP A 162 -1.03 7.79 -4.19
CA ASP A 162 -0.29 7.64 -5.44
C ASP A 162 1.07 8.34 -5.34
N LEU A 163 2.14 7.59 -5.05
CA LEU A 163 3.51 8.13 -5.08
C LEU A 163 3.83 8.68 -6.48
N LEU A 164 3.47 7.89 -7.50
CA LEU A 164 3.56 8.23 -8.91
C LEU A 164 2.38 7.58 -9.60
N GLU A 165 1.47 8.36 -10.16
CA GLU A 165 0.44 7.83 -11.06
C GLU A 165 0.27 8.75 -12.26
N GLY A 166 0.72 8.32 -13.43
CA GLY A 166 0.59 9.14 -14.64
C GLY A 166 1.70 8.92 -15.62
N GLY A 167 1.38 9.18 -16.89
CA GLY A 167 2.31 9.10 -18.00
C GLY A 167 1.95 10.13 -19.06
N GLY A 168 2.63 10.08 -20.20
CA GLY A 168 2.47 11.14 -21.18
C GLY A 168 3.26 12.38 -20.77
N VAL A 169 2.54 13.47 -20.50
CA VAL A 169 3.12 14.80 -20.24
C VAL A 169 3.02 15.27 -18.79
N ALA A 170 2.38 14.47 -17.94
CA ALA A 170 2.15 14.80 -16.52
C ALA A 170 2.11 13.53 -15.67
N VAL A 171 2.49 13.67 -14.40
CA VAL A 171 2.27 12.68 -13.34
C VAL A 171 1.34 13.29 -12.31
N SER A 172 0.37 12.51 -11.84
CA SER A 172 -0.49 12.82 -10.70
C SER A 172 0.17 12.36 -9.41
N SER A 173 0.05 13.21 -8.40
CA SER A 173 0.31 12.88 -7.00
C SER A 173 -1.01 13.06 -6.26
N SER A 174 -1.56 11.98 -5.69
CA SER A 174 -2.95 11.94 -5.21
C SER A 174 -3.15 11.23 -3.88
N LEU A 175 -4.14 11.71 -3.13
CA LEU A 175 -4.86 10.94 -2.11
C LEU A 175 -6.27 10.68 -2.59
N GLN A 176 -6.69 9.42 -2.58
CA GLN A 176 -8.09 9.07 -2.83
C GLN A 176 -8.76 8.78 -1.50
N ILE A 177 -9.84 9.51 -1.24
CA ILE A 177 -10.47 9.60 0.08
C ILE A 177 -12.00 9.62 -0.02
N GLY A 178 -12.66 9.12 1.02
CA GLY A 178 -14.11 9.03 1.10
C GLY A 178 -14.61 9.27 2.52
N PRO A 179 -15.86 9.75 2.69
CA PRO A 179 -16.82 10.14 1.64
C PRO A 179 -16.42 11.46 0.95
N GLY A 180 -16.81 11.69 -0.30
CA GLY A 180 -16.49 12.93 -1.03
C GLY A 180 -17.26 14.14 -0.52
N MET A 181 -16.78 15.35 -0.83
CA MET A 181 -17.46 16.60 -0.48
C MET A 181 -18.82 16.77 -1.20
N PRO A 182 -19.83 17.36 -0.55
CA PRO A 182 -21.08 17.74 -1.20
C PRO A 182 -20.89 18.76 -2.34
N PRO A 183 -21.85 18.86 -3.28
CA PRO A 183 -21.74 19.74 -4.45
C PRO A 183 -21.52 21.22 -4.14
N GLU A 184 -22.10 21.74 -3.04
CA GLU A 184 -21.97 23.16 -2.69
C GLU A 184 -20.51 23.59 -2.36
N TYR A 185 -19.62 22.64 -2.08
CA TYR A 185 -18.20 22.90 -1.79
C TYR A 185 -17.31 22.73 -3.03
N ARG A 186 -17.86 22.35 -4.19
CA ARG A 186 -17.11 22.08 -5.42
C ARG A 186 -17.15 23.27 -6.38
N THR A 187 -16.56 23.11 -7.57
CA THR A 187 -16.70 24.09 -8.65
C THR A 187 -18.17 24.35 -8.99
N VAL A 188 -18.47 25.51 -9.58
CA VAL A 188 -19.84 25.81 -10.03
C VAL A 188 -20.23 24.82 -11.12
N GLU A 189 -21.42 24.24 -11.03
CA GLU A 189 -21.95 23.35 -12.05
C GLU A 189 -22.07 24.10 -13.39
N VAL A 190 -21.78 23.39 -14.48
CA VAL A 190 -21.81 23.97 -15.82
C VAL A 190 -23.24 24.34 -16.19
N ASP A 191 -23.43 25.58 -16.66
CA ASP A 191 -24.71 26.02 -17.19
C ASP A 191 -24.79 25.68 -18.68
N SER A 192 -25.59 24.68 -19.03
CA SER A 192 -25.77 24.23 -20.41
C SER A 192 -26.31 25.32 -21.35
N SER A 193 -26.99 26.35 -20.82
CA SER A 193 -27.50 27.46 -21.63
C SER A 193 -26.38 28.34 -22.23
N THR A 194 -25.17 28.28 -21.65
CA THR A 194 -23.98 28.97 -22.16
C THR A 194 -23.32 28.25 -23.35
N GLY A 195 -23.83 27.05 -23.69
CA GLY A 195 -23.23 26.15 -24.69
C GLY A 195 -22.02 25.37 -24.17
N ASP A 196 -21.74 25.44 -22.86
CA ASP A 196 -20.73 24.62 -22.22
C ASP A 196 -21.17 23.16 -22.10
N SER A 197 -20.20 22.25 -22.13
CA SER A 197 -20.37 20.84 -21.75
C SER A 197 -19.50 20.53 -20.53
N SER A 198 -19.82 19.51 -19.75
CA SER A 198 -19.00 19.12 -18.58
C SER A 198 -17.51 18.91 -18.90
N SER A 199 -17.18 18.56 -20.15
CA SER A 199 -15.80 18.41 -20.61
C SER A 199 -14.97 19.70 -20.56
N CYS A 200 -15.60 20.89 -20.61
CA CYS A 200 -14.89 22.16 -20.58
C CYS A 200 -14.14 22.39 -19.26
N ILE A 201 -14.59 21.78 -18.15
CA ILE A 201 -13.97 21.92 -16.83
C ILE A 201 -12.52 21.44 -16.91
N TYR A 202 -12.30 20.28 -17.52
CA TYR A 202 -10.98 19.65 -17.64
C TYR A 202 -10.04 20.42 -18.59
N GLY A 203 -10.60 21.18 -19.54
CA GLY A 203 -9.84 22.10 -20.39
C GLY A 203 -9.67 23.51 -19.80
N SER A 204 -10.34 23.81 -18.69
CA SER A 204 -10.52 25.18 -18.17
C SER A 204 -11.02 26.17 -19.22
N THR A 205 -11.94 25.73 -20.09
CA THR A 205 -12.50 26.51 -21.21
C THR A 205 -13.98 26.85 -21.06
N CYS A 206 -14.59 26.56 -19.91
CA CYS A 206 -15.98 26.89 -19.65
C CYS A 206 -16.21 28.40 -19.68
N LYS A 207 -17.33 28.79 -20.28
CA LYS A 207 -17.84 30.16 -20.23
C LYS A 207 -18.54 30.46 -18.91
N THR A 208 -19.13 29.44 -18.30
CA THR A 208 -19.81 29.50 -17.00
C THR A 208 -18.83 30.01 -15.93
N PRO A 209 -19.08 31.18 -15.30
CA PRO A 209 -18.21 31.70 -14.25
C PRO A 209 -18.15 30.77 -13.05
N GLY A 210 -16.93 30.40 -12.61
CA GLY A 210 -16.74 29.49 -11.50
C GLY A 210 -16.66 28.01 -11.90
N ALA A 211 -16.93 27.63 -13.15
CA ALA A 211 -16.82 26.23 -13.56
C ALA A 211 -15.38 25.79 -13.85
N ASN A 212 -14.51 26.73 -14.26
CA ASN A 212 -13.12 26.41 -14.67
C ASN A 212 -12.22 26.04 -13.51
N LEU A 213 -12.26 26.82 -12.43
CA LEU A 213 -11.36 26.71 -11.29
C LEU A 213 -12.10 27.08 -10.01
N ILE A 214 -11.71 26.44 -8.91
CA ILE A 214 -12.28 26.74 -7.60
C ILE A 214 -11.89 28.16 -7.16
N ASN A 215 -12.83 28.89 -6.56
CA ASN A 215 -12.64 30.27 -6.09
C ASN A 215 -12.32 31.31 -7.18
N VAL A 216 -12.49 30.96 -8.48
CA VAL A 216 -12.24 31.85 -9.62
C VAL A 216 -13.48 31.94 -10.52
N PRO A 217 -14.10 33.12 -10.71
CA PRO A 217 -13.81 34.41 -10.06
C PRO A 217 -14.22 34.42 -8.58
N THR A 218 -13.50 35.18 -7.76
CA THR A 218 -13.70 35.24 -6.30
C THR A 218 -15.14 35.62 -5.91
N ALA A 219 -15.70 36.65 -6.56
CA ALA A 219 -17.05 37.14 -6.28
C ALA A 219 -18.18 36.13 -6.56
N VAL A 220 -17.93 35.08 -7.36
CA VAL A 220 -18.90 34.00 -7.57
C VAL A 220 -19.02 33.13 -6.34
N TYR A 221 -17.89 32.80 -5.72
CA TYR A 221 -17.81 31.89 -4.58
C TYR A 221 -18.13 32.58 -3.25
N GLU A 222 -17.80 33.87 -3.10
CA GLU A 222 -18.15 34.65 -1.90
C GLU A 222 -19.66 34.67 -1.61
N LYS A 223 -20.49 34.57 -2.64
CA LYS A 223 -21.95 34.50 -2.51
C LYS A 223 -22.44 33.27 -1.74
N ARG A 224 -21.62 32.22 -1.63
CA ARG A 224 -21.97 30.98 -0.90
C ARG A 224 -21.99 31.18 0.61
N GLY A 225 -21.31 32.20 1.15
CA GLY A 225 -21.20 32.42 2.59
C GLY A 225 -20.29 31.42 3.32
N HIS A 226 -19.60 30.54 2.59
CA HIS A 226 -18.59 29.62 3.10
C HIS A 226 -17.48 29.40 2.06
N LYS A 227 -16.32 28.90 2.50
CA LYS A 227 -15.23 28.52 1.60
C LYS A 227 -15.57 27.28 0.78
N SER A 228 -14.87 27.07 -0.32
CA SER A 228 -15.05 25.92 -1.21
C SER A 228 -13.74 25.14 -1.34
N TRP A 229 -13.87 23.82 -1.50
CA TRP A 229 -12.77 22.86 -1.66
C TRP A 229 -11.82 22.74 -0.45
N TYR A 230 -10.94 21.74 -0.48
CA TYR A 230 -9.88 21.57 0.50
C TYR A 230 -8.98 22.83 0.57
N GLN A 231 -8.54 23.20 1.77
CA GLN A 231 -7.77 24.42 2.04
C GLN A 231 -6.37 24.09 2.54
N GLY A 232 -5.39 24.95 2.29
CA GLY A 232 -4.03 24.80 2.83
C GLY A 232 -3.17 23.76 2.11
N LEU A 233 -3.58 23.32 0.92
CA LEU A 233 -2.76 22.45 0.08
C LEU A 233 -1.46 23.17 -0.32
N ARG A 234 -0.35 22.45 -0.35
CA ARG A 234 1.00 23.00 -0.54
C ARG A 234 1.59 22.50 -1.84
N TYR A 235 2.12 23.42 -2.65
CA TYR A 235 2.66 23.12 -3.98
C TYR A 235 4.05 23.71 -4.12
N GLY A 236 5.00 22.93 -4.63
CA GLY A 236 6.39 23.30 -4.82
C GLY A 236 6.85 23.03 -6.26
N ALA A 237 7.88 23.76 -6.70
CA ALA A 237 8.35 23.68 -8.08
C ALA A 237 9.02 22.33 -8.40
N ASN A 238 8.75 21.81 -9.59
CA ASN A 238 9.60 20.78 -10.18
C ASN A 238 10.85 21.44 -10.76
N ASN A 239 11.93 21.42 -9.99
CA ASN A 239 13.20 22.08 -10.31
C ASN A 239 14.03 21.36 -11.40
N TYR A 240 13.60 20.19 -11.86
CA TYR A 240 14.31 19.44 -12.91
C TYR A 240 14.00 19.95 -14.32
N CYS A 241 12.88 20.64 -14.49
CA CYS A 241 12.60 21.32 -15.75
C CYS A 241 13.48 22.56 -15.92
N ALA A 242 13.90 22.82 -17.16
CA ALA A 242 14.55 24.07 -17.51
C ALA A 242 13.66 25.30 -17.15
N PRO A 243 14.24 26.39 -16.61
CA PRO A 243 13.48 27.57 -16.24
C PRO A 243 13.05 28.40 -17.46
N GLY A 244 11.88 29.03 -17.36
CA GLY A 244 11.34 29.99 -18.33
C GLY A 244 10.97 31.31 -17.64
N ALA A 245 11.37 32.45 -18.23
CA ALA A 245 11.12 33.76 -17.66
C ALA A 245 9.61 34.09 -17.55
N ASP A 246 8.80 33.57 -18.46
CA ASP A 246 7.33 33.73 -18.49
C ASP A 246 6.61 32.93 -17.40
N LYS A 247 7.30 31.97 -16.76
CA LYS A 247 6.77 31.14 -15.67
C LYS A 247 7.13 31.66 -14.29
N LYS A 248 8.09 32.59 -14.21
CA LYS A 248 8.58 33.11 -12.94
C LYS A 248 7.53 33.99 -12.29
N GLN A 249 7.31 33.77 -10.99
CA GLN A 249 6.37 34.55 -10.18
C GLN A 249 7.08 35.25 -9.02
N ASP A 250 6.48 36.34 -8.59
CA ASP A 250 6.82 37.07 -7.37
C ASP A 250 5.66 37.00 -6.36
N TYR A 251 6.00 36.81 -5.10
CA TYR A 251 5.01 36.66 -4.02
C TYR A 251 4.17 37.93 -3.81
N VAL A 252 4.78 39.12 -3.90
CA VAL A 252 4.09 40.39 -3.65
C VAL A 252 3.01 40.60 -4.71
N THR A 253 3.31 40.33 -5.98
CA THR A 253 2.33 40.40 -7.07
C THR A 253 1.15 39.46 -6.85
N ILE A 254 1.41 38.18 -6.60
CA ILE A 254 0.34 37.19 -6.41
C ILE A 254 -0.48 37.47 -5.15
N SER A 255 0.17 37.80 -4.03
CA SER A 255 -0.51 38.16 -2.79
C SER A 255 -1.42 39.38 -2.96
N ALA A 256 -0.97 40.40 -3.69
CA ALA A 256 -1.79 41.57 -4.01
C ALA A 256 -3.00 41.21 -4.88
N SER A 257 -2.83 40.35 -5.89
CA SER A 257 -3.92 39.86 -6.74
C SER A 257 -4.98 39.12 -5.93
N LEU A 258 -4.57 38.17 -5.08
CA LEU A 258 -5.49 37.41 -4.23
C LEU A 258 -6.25 38.30 -3.24
N LYS A 259 -5.56 39.28 -2.65
CA LYS A 259 -6.19 40.26 -1.74
C LYS A 259 -7.21 41.14 -2.45
N ALA A 260 -6.97 41.50 -3.72
CA ALA A 260 -7.91 42.27 -4.53
C ALA A 260 -9.12 41.44 -4.99
N GLY A 261 -9.00 40.11 -5.00
CA GLY A 261 -9.99 39.19 -5.54
C GLY A 261 -9.81 39.01 -7.05
N VAL A 262 -9.76 37.75 -7.49
CA VAL A 262 -9.62 37.41 -8.91
C VAL A 262 -10.94 37.63 -9.62
N THR A 263 -10.97 38.57 -10.57
CA THR A 263 -12.18 38.95 -11.31
C THR A 263 -12.34 38.20 -12.63
N LYS A 264 -11.26 37.69 -13.20
CA LYS A 264 -11.29 36.91 -14.45
C LYS A 264 -11.82 35.50 -14.19
N ASN A 265 -12.46 34.89 -15.19
CA ASN A 265 -12.86 33.47 -15.17
C ASN A 265 -11.72 32.51 -15.57
N ALA A 266 -10.47 32.92 -15.33
CA ALA A 266 -9.26 32.19 -15.73
C ALA A 266 -8.07 32.64 -14.88
N CYS A 267 -7.09 31.74 -14.73
CA CYS A 267 -5.82 32.03 -14.08
C CYS A 267 -4.71 32.35 -15.10
N SER A 268 -3.75 33.17 -14.67
CA SER A 268 -2.49 33.44 -15.36
C SER A 268 -1.37 33.61 -14.34
N THR A 269 -0.13 33.68 -14.81
CA THR A 269 1.08 33.74 -13.98
C THR A 269 1.20 35.00 -13.12
N ASP A 270 0.40 36.03 -13.38
CA ASP A 270 0.32 37.28 -12.62
C ASP A 270 -0.95 37.41 -11.76
N ILE A 271 -1.93 36.50 -11.94
CA ILE A 271 -3.25 36.59 -11.31
C ILE A 271 -3.41 35.55 -10.19
N CYS A 272 -2.91 34.33 -10.41
CA CYS A 272 -3.08 33.21 -9.49
C CYS A 272 -1.73 32.63 -9.05
N PRO A 273 -1.68 31.90 -7.91
CA PRO A 273 -0.56 31.01 -7.60
C PRO A 273 -0.25 30.09 -8.77
N ALA A 274 1.01 29.66 -8.91
CA ALA A 274 1.44 28.79 -10.01
C ALA A 274 0.70 27.44 -10.03
N SER A 275 0.15 27.00 -8.89
CA SER A 275 -0.68 25.81 -8.79
C SER A 275 -2.11 25.99 -9.29
N TYR A 276 -2.55 27.24 -9.55
CA TYR A 276 -3.95 27.61 -9.80
C TYR A 276 -4.92 27.29 -8.65
N ASP A 277 -4.41 26.97 -7.47
CA ASP A 277 -5.19 26.80 -6.25
C ASP A 277 -5.15 28.08 -5.41
N LEU A 278 -6.27 28.81 -5.40
CA LEU A 278 -6.42 30.03 -4.60
C LEU A 278 -6.56 29.74 -3.09
N GLY A 279 -6.92 28.50 -2.72
CA GLY A 279 -7.00 28.05 -1.33
C GLY A 279 -5.69 27.44 -0.81
N GLY A 280 -4.66 27.37 -1.65
CA GLY A 280 -3.36 26.81 -1.31
C GLY A 280 -2.54 27.69 -0.36
N ASP A 281 -1.60 27.07 0.34
CA ASP A 281 -0.65 27.74 1.24
C ASP A 281 0.38 28.56 0.41
N LEU A 282 0.70 29.77 0.87
CA LEU A 282 1.72 30.67 0.28
C LEU A 282 2.85 31.04 1.27
N GLY A 283 2.92 30.32 2.38
CA GLY A 283 3.94 30.45 3.41
C GLY A 283 5.31 29.93 2.96
N PRO A 284 6.36 30.18 3.75
CA PRO A 284 7.70 29.65 3.49
C PRO A 284 7.72 28.12 3.55
N ILE A 285 8.45 27.47 2.63
CA ILE A 285 8.55 26.00 2.55
C ILE A 285 9.22 25.38 3.78
N ASP A 286 10.25 26.05 4.30
CA ASP A 286 11.09 25.66 5.44
C ASP A 286 10.80 26.52 6.69
N GLY A 287 9.69 27.25 6.69
CA GLY A 287 9.29 28.18 7.75
C GLY A 287 10.18 29.42 7.94
N THR A 288 11.34 29.52 7.29
CA THR A 288 12.36 30.54 7.59
C THR A 288 13.05 31.14 6.36
N GLY A 289 12.94 30.50 5.20
CA GLY A 289 13.57 30.86 3.94
C GLY A 289 12.68 31.68 3.00
N THR A 290 13.22 31.97 1.82
CA THR A 290 12.56 32.79 0.79
C THR A 290 11.70 31.99 -0.18
N ALA A 291 11.91 30.66 -0.26
CA ALA A 291 11.10 29.79 -1.08
C ALA A 291 9.71 29.64 -0.45
N ARG A 292 8.67 29.79 -1.25
CA ARG A 292 7.28 29.77 -0.78
C ARG A 292 6.46 28.73 -1.53
N TRP A 293 5.53 28.12 -0.81
CA TRP A 293 4.49 27.30 -1.43
C TRP A 293 3.66 28.14 -2.40
N GLY A 294 3.16 27.53 -3.48
CA GLY A 294 2.30 28.15 -4.49
C GLY A 294 2.95 29.23 -5.38
N ILE A 295 4.20 29.65 -5.12
CA ILE A 295 4.92 30.68 -5.90
C ILE A 295 6.06 30.03 -6.70
N ASN A 296 6.03 30.19 -8.04
CA ASN A 296 7.09 29.68 -8.90
C ASN A 296 8.26 30.67 -9.07
N SER A 297 9.03 30.91 -8.01
CA SER A 297 10.17 31.84 -8.05
C SER A 297 11.32 31.38 -8.96
N ASN A 298 11.41 30.08 -9.25
CA ASN A 298 12.43 29.51 -10.12
C ASN A 298 12.04 29.55 -11.60
N GLY A 299 10.76 29.72 -11.92
CA GLY A 299 10.23 29.69 -13.28
C GLY A 299 10.33 28.32 -13.96
N THR A 300 10.42 27.22 -13.20
CA THR A 300 10.51 25.86 -13.74
C THR A 300 9.10 25.26 -13.91
N CYS A 301 9.00 23.95 -14.19
CA CYS A 301 7.71 23.27 -14.16
C CYS A 301 7.09 23.34 -12.76
N TYR A 302 5.76 23.40 -12.70
CA TYR A 302 5.05 23.54 -11.44
C TYR A 302 3.84 22.59 -11.41
N PRO A 303 3.59 21.89 -10.29
CA PRO A 303 2.37 21.11 -10.05
C PRO A 303 1.15 22.01 -10.07
N VAL A 304 0.14 21.63 -10.85
CA VAL A 304 -1.13 22.34 -10.96
C VAL A 304 -2.20 21.53 -10.27
N PHE A 305 -3.05 22.22 -9.53
CA PHE A 305 -4.24 21.67 -8.91
C PHE A 305 -5.13 20.99 -9.94
N ASN A 306 -5.55 19.76 -9.63
CA ASN A 306 -6.51 19.03 -10.43
C ASN A 306 -7.90 19.19 -9.80
N ALA A 307 -8.79 19.91 -10.48
CA ALA A 307 -10.16 20.18 -10.02
C ALA A 307 -11.07 18.95 -10.16
N TYR A 308 -10.70 17.87 -9.47
CA TYR A 308 -11.44 16.62 -9.48
C TYR A 308 -12.84 16.83 -8.89
N THR A 309 -13.87 16.61 -9.70
CA THR A 309 -15.27 16.83 -9.28
C THR A 309 -15.85 15.66 -8.48
N GLY A 310 -15.01 14.68 -8.15
CA GLY A 310 -15.44 13.46 -7.48
C GLY A 310 -15.96 12.42 -8.47
N SER A 311 -16.10 11.18 -8.02
CA SER A 311 -16.85 10.14 -8.74
C SER A 311 -17.82 9.47 -7.80
N TYR A 312 -19.01 9.13 -8.30
CA TYR A 312 -19.97 8.33 -7.55
C TYR A 312 -19.72 6.85 -7.81
N LEU A 313 -19.52 6.11 -6.73
CA LEU A 313 -19.47 4.66 -6.74
C LEU A 313 -20.86 4.15 -6.40
N CYS A 314 -21.42 3.31 -7.27
CA CYS A 314 -22.79 2.84 -7.16
C CYS A 314 -22.91 1.34 -7.37
N ASP A 315 -23.89 0.74 -6.70
CA ASP A 315 -24.35 -0.60 -7.00
C ASP A 315 -25.01 -0.68 -8.39
N PRO A 316 -25.03 -1.86 -9.06
CA PRO A 316 -25.62 -2.03 -10.40
C PRO A 316 -27.12 -1.74 -10.51
N ASP A 317 -27.87 -1.71 -9.39
CA ASP A 317 -29.30 -1.46 -9.37
C ASP A 317 -29.66 -0.02 -9.03
N ASN A 318 -28.65 0.83 -8.83
CA ASN A 318 -28.83 2.19 -8.36
C ASN A 318 -29.45 3.11 -9.41
N THR A 319 -30.42 3.92 -8.99
CA THR A 319 -31.14 4.89 -9.82
C THR A 319 -30.74 6.32 -9.50
N TYR A 320 -29.65 6.55 -8.78
CA TYR A 320 -29.19 7.90 -8.49
C TYR A 320 -28.55 8.54 -9.72
N TYR A 321 -28.94 9.77 -10.05
CA TYR A 321 -28.59 10.43 -11.32
C TYR A 321 -27.08 10.71 -11.50
N LYS A 322 -26.29 10.68 -10.41
CA LYS A 322 -24.84 10.84 -10.49
C LYS A 322 -24.09 9.53 -10.70
N CYS A 323 -24.77 8.39 -10.67
CA CYS A 323 -24.15 7.11 -10.98
C CYS A 323 -23.73 7.09 -12.46
N PRO A 324 -22.48 6.69 -12.80
CA PRO A 324 -22.00 6.67 -14.18
C PRO A 324 -22.84 5.82 -15.14
N SER A 325 -23.53 4.81 -14.63
CA SER A 325 -24.41 3.92 -15.39
C SER A 325 -25.67 3.65 -14.58
N GLN A 326 -26.48 4.70 -14.40
CA GLN A 326 -27.76 4.63 -13.68
C GLN A 326 -28.67 3.56 -14.30
N ARG A 327 -29.20 2.64 -13.47
CA ARG A 327 -30.21 1.68 -13.91
C ARG A 327 -31.49 2.44 -14.28
N ASN A 328 -32.08 2.12 -15.42
CA ASN A 328 -33.43 2.59 -15.74
C ASN A 328 -34.45 1.97 -14.78
N GLU A 329 -35.32 2.76 -14.17
CA GLU A 329 -36.33 2.29 -13.20
C GLU A 329 -37.20 1.15 -13.74
N SER A 330 -37.48 1.13 -15.05
CA SER A 330 -38.27 0.10 -15.73
C SER A 330 -37.56 -1.24 -15.90
N THR A 331 -36.22 -1.26 -15.83
CA THR A 331 -35.42 -2.49 -15.93
C THR A 331 -35.43 -3.23 -14.60
N PRO A 332 -35.81 -4.52 -14.51
CA PRO A 332 -35.82 -5.25 -13.23
C PRO A 332 -34.48 -5.20 -12.49
N LYS A 333 -34.53 -5.14 -11.15
CA LYS A 333 -33.32 -5.20 -10.31
C LYS A 333 -32.64 -6.56 -10.44
N SER A 334 -31.32 -6.55 -10.57
CA SER A 334 -30.48 -7.74 -10.58
C SER A 334 -30.32 -8.36 -9.18
N ASN A 335 -30.33 -7.53 -8.13
CA ASN A 335 -29.96 -7.86 -6.76
C ASN A 335 -28.56 -8.51 -6.65
N ALA A 336 -27.65 -8.13 -7.56
CA ALA A 336 -26.29 -8.70 -7.60
C ALA A 336 -25.46 -8.35 -6.35
N MET A 337 -25.79 -7.26 -5.66
CA MET A 337 -25.18 -6.86 -4.40
C MET A 337 -26.11 -5.95 -3.58
N GLY A 338 -25.75 -5.70 -2.32
CA GLY A 338 -26.44 -4.73 -1.47
C GLY A 338 -26.36 -3.31 -2.04
N THR A 339 -27.41 -2.52 -1.85
CA THR A 339 -27.48 -1.17 -2.43
C THR A 339 -26.50 -0.20 -1.76
N PHE A 340 -25.84 0.63 -2.57
CA PHE A 340 -25.05 1.76 -2.10
C PHE A 340 -24.88 2.79 -3.21
N ASN A 341 -24.74 4.05 -2.81
CA ASN A 341 -24.11 5.07 -3.64
C ASN A 341 -23.38 6.04 -2.73
N TYR A 342 -22.12 6.32 -3.01
CA TYR A 342 -21.39 7.36 -2.30
C TYR A 342 -20.41 8.02 -3.24
N GLN A 343 -20.11 9.29 -2.97
CA GLN A 343 -19.09 10.00 -3.70
C GLN A 343 -17.72 9.69 -3.08
N MET A 344 -16.71 9.58 -3.91
CA MET A 344 -15.31 9.64 -3.52
C MET A 344 -14.64 10.90 -4.05
N ASP A 345 -13.55 11.30 -3.41
CA ASP A 345 -12.67 12.39 -3.83
C ASP A 345 -11.25 11.92 -4.10
N ALA A 346 -10.55 12.69 -4.93
CA ALA A 346 -9.12 12.59 -5.15
C ALA A 346 -8.50 13.98 -4.96
N ILE A 347 -7.78 14.19 -3.86
CA ILE A 347 -6.98 15.40 -3.66
C ILE A 347 -5.69 15.20 -4.42
N SER A 348 -5.48 15.98 -5.47
CA SER A 348 -4.40 15.70 -6.41
C SER A 348 -3.79 16.93 -7.04
N ALA A 349 -2.52 16.79 -7.41
CA ALA A 349 -1.77 17.75 -8.20
C ALA A 349 -1.13 17.04 -9.40
N ASN A 350 -1.33 17.59 -10.60
CA ASN A 350 -0.69 17.12 -11.81
C ASN A 350 0.55 17.95 -12.08
N TRP A 351 1.72 17.32 -12.14
CA TRP A 351 2.97 18.01 -12.37
C TRP A 351 3.59 17.61 -13.72
N PRO A 352 4.07 18.60 -14.52
CA PRO A 352 4.66 18.31 -15.82
C PRO A 352 5.96 17.50 -15.72
N VAL A 353 6.11 16.55 -16.64
CA VAL A 353 7.26 15.64 -16.71
C VAL A 353 8.30 16.16 -17.70
N HIS A 354 9.58 16.07 -17.34
CA HIS A 354 10.71 16.34 -18.24
C HIS A 354 11.24 15.05 -18.86
N LEU A 355 11.92 15.14 -20.00
CA LEU A 355 12.38 13.96 -20.76
C LEU A 355 13.28 13.02 -19.95
N GLY A 356 14.02 13.55 -18.97
CA GLY A 356 14.85 12.78 -18.04
C GLY A 356 14.10 11.63 -17.36
N ALA A 357 12.81 11.79 -17.04
CA ALA A 357 12.00 10.73 -16.44
C ALA A 357 11.84 9.48 -17.32
N TYR A 358 11.98 9.62 -18.64
CA TYR A 358 11.86 8.53 -19.62
C TYR A 358 13.21 8.00 -20.08
N THR A 359 14.28 8.78 -19.91
CA THR A 359 15.62 8.49 -20.44
C THR A 359 16.60 8.04 -19.35
N ASP A 360 16.36 8.40 -18.08
CA ASP A 360 17.17 8.02 -16.92
C ASP A 360 16.28 7.74 -15.69
N PHE A 361 16.89 7.30 -14.60
CA PHE A 361 16.25 7.06 -13.31
C PHE A 361 16.09 8.34 -12.50
N LEU A 362 14.87 8.59 -12.05
CA LEU A 362 14.57 9.62 -11.05
C LEU A 362 14.23 9.00 -9.70
N VAL A 363 14.52 9.73 -8.63
CA VAL A 363 14.15 9.36 -7.27
C VAL A 363 12.82 10.03 -6.91
N TYR A 364 11.76 9.23 -6.80
CA TYR A 364 10.43 9.64 -6.37
C TYR A 364 10.28 9.33 -4.89
N GLN A 365 9.78 10.29 -4.12
CA GLN A 365 9.69 10.17 -2.67
C GLN A 365 8.31 10.60 -2.19
N LEU A 366 7.85 9.93 -1.14
CA LEU A 366 6.63 10.26 -0.43
C LEU A 366 6.89 10.11 1.05
N GLU A 367 6.67 11.17 1.80
CA GLU A 367 6.63 11.16 3.27
C GLU A 367 5.17 11.19 3.72
N TRP A 368 4.78 10.26 4.58
CA TRP A 368 3.44 10.13 5.11
C TRP A 368 3.49 10.07 6.63
N VAL A 369 2.99 11.12 7.28
CA VAL A 369 2.84 11.22 8.72
C VAL A 369 1.36 11.17 9.05
N THR A 370 0.96 10.27 9.95
CA THR A 370 -0.44 10.08 10.36
C THR A 370 -0.85 11.11 11.43
N GLY A 371 -2.11 11.05 11.87
CA GLY A 371 -2.58 11.84 13.00
C GLY A 371 -3.00 13.26 12.64
N LYS A 372 -3.34 14.06 13.66
CA LYS A 372 -4.00 15.36 13.50
C LYS A 372 -3.09 16.44 12.93
N LYS A 373 -1.79 16.36 13.21
CA LYS A 373 -0.73 17.25 12.69
C LYS A 373 0.05 16.61 11.54
N GLY A 374 -0.35 15.43 11.10
CA GLY A 374 0.28 14.69 10.02
C GLY A 374 0.13 15.37 8.66
N TYR A 375 0.69 14.73 7.64
CA TYR A 375 0.65 15.18 6.25
C TYR A 375 1.06 14.06 5.32
N VAL A 376 0.74 14.19 4.03
CA VAL A 376 1.39 13.42 2.97
C VAL A 376 2.09 14.40 2.03
N ARG A 377 3.40 14.22 1.83
CA ARG A 377 4.26 15.08 1.02
C ARG A 377 4.98 14.28 -0.06
N TRP A 378 4.80 14.69 -1.31
CA TRP A 378 5.53 14.18 -2.46
C TRP A 378 6.77 15.01 -2.72
N MET A 379 7.85 14.33 -3.02
CA MET A 379 9.13 14.94 -3.38
C MET A 379 9.68 14.26 -4.63
N LEU A 380 10.36 15.04 -5.46
CA LEU A 380 11.14 14.53 -6.58
C LEU A 380 12.58 14.91 -6.33
N GLN A 381 13.43 13.89 -6.15
CA GLN A 381 14.86 14.03 -5.88
C GLN A 381 15.14 15.01 -4.73
N GLY A 382 14.46 14.80 -3.61
CA GLY A 382 14.59 15.60 -2.38
C GLY A 382 13.90 16.97 -2.41
N SER A 383 13.33 17.40 -3.53
CA SER A 383 12.58 18.67 -3.60
C SER A 383 11.07 18.44 -3.46
N PRO A 384 10.36 19.14 -2.54
CA PRO A 384 8.93 18.98 -2.39
C PRO A 384 8.16 19.49 -3.60
N LEU A 385 7.18 18.69 -4.04
CA LEU A 385 6.29 19.00 -5.16
C LEU A 385 4.88 19.30 -4.68
N PHE A 386 4.34 18.46 -3.80
CA PHE A 386 2.97 18.58 -3.35
C PHE A 386 2.88 18.11 -1.90
N GLU A 387 2.01 18.70 -1.11
CA GLU A 387 1.71 18.24 0.23
C GLU A 387 0.24 18.48 0.57
N VAL A 388 -0.36 17.47 1.19
CA VAL A 388 -1.69 17.53 1.79
C VAL A 388 -1.51 17.45 3.31
N PRO A 389 -1.56 18.59 4.02
CA PRO A 389 -1.65 18.59 5.48
C PRO A 389 -2.91 17.87 5.97
N SER A 390 -2.82 17.20 7.12
CA SER A 390 -3.99 16.55 7.76
C SER A 390 -5.12 17.54 8.05
N GLU A 391 -4.78 18.78 8.42
CA GLU A 391 -5.74 19.88 8.60
C GLU A 391 -6.57 20.16 7.33
N SER A 392 -6.03 19.95 6.13
CA SER A 392 -6.75 20.22 4.88
C SER A 392 -7.98 19.35 4.71
N ILE A 393 -7.95 18.11 5.22
CA ILE A 393 -9.03 17.11 5.09
C ILE A 393 -9.80 16.89 6.39
N ARG A 394 -9.21 17.29 7.52
CA ARG A 394 -9.86 17.29 8.83
C ARG A 394 -10.64 18.56 9.07
N ASP A 395 -10.15 19.75 8.68
CA ASP A 395 -10.81 21.04 8.90
C ASP A 395 -11.42 21.57 7.60
N VAL A 396 -12.19 20.71 6.93
CA VAL A 396 -12.86 21.03 5.67
C VAL A 396 -13.84 22.21 5.83
N PRO A 397 -14.05 23.02 4.78
CA PRO A 397 -15.05 24.09 4.83
C PRO A 397 -16.44 23.59 5.21
N GLN A 398 -17.14 24.40 6.00
CA GLN A 398 -18.51 24.12 6.45
C GLN A 398 -19.45 25.26 6.08
N ASN A 399 -20.65 24.91 5.64
CA ASN A 399 -21.80 25.80 5.62
C ASN A 399 -22.42 25.92 7.03
N SER A 400 -23.49 26.71 7.17
CA SER A 400 -24.18 26.90 8.46
C SER A 400 -24.72 25.61 9.08
N ASN A 401 -25.01 24.60 8.25
CA ASN A 401 -25.60 23.32 8.65
C ASN A 401 -24.55 22.22 8.86
N LYS A 402 -23.26 22.52 8.68
CA LYS A 402 -22.14 21.58 8.82
C LYS A 402 -22.29 20.31 7.98
N THR A 403 -22.66 20.47 6.70
CA THR A 403 -22.96 19.34 5.79
C THR A 403 -21.73 18.66 5.21
N ASN A 404 -20.51 19.17 5.42
CA ASN A 404 -19.30 18.58 4.85
C ASN A 404 -18.69 17.53 5.79
N PRO A 405 -18.63 16.25 5.42
CA PRO A 405 -18.08 15.22 6.29
C PRO A 405 -16.57 15.40 6.47
N HIS A 406 -16.14 15.51 7.74
CA HIS A 406 -14.74 15.56 8.12
C HIS A 406 -14.06 14.20 7.87
N LYS A 407 -12.94 14.17 7.15
CA LYS A 407 -12.11 12.95 7.04
C LYS A 407 -11.11 12.87 8.19
N ILE A 408 -10.43 11.74 8.28
CA ILE A 408 -9.18 11.59 9.02
C ILE A 408 -7.99 11.54 8.07
N MET A 409 -6.79 11.73 8.60
CA MET A 409 -5.59 11.38 7.85
C MET A 409 -5.63 9.90 7.50
N LEU A 410 -4.96 9.52 6.41
CA LEU A 410 -4.85 8.12 6.07
C LEU A 410 -4.06 7.43 7.19
N GLU A 411 -4.68 6.44 7.81
CA GLU A 411 -4.17 5.75 9.00
C GLU A 411 -4.21 4.23 8.82
N GLU A 412 -4.74 3.70 7.72
CA GLU A 412 -4.72 2.26 7.44
C GLU A 412 -3.30 1.75 7.15
N PRO A 413 -2.87 0.56 7.61
CA PRO A 413 -1.64 -0.05 7.11
C PRO A 413 -1.77 -0.26 5.59
N MET A 414 -0.81 0.24 4.81
CA MET A 414 -0.88 0.22 3.34
C MET A 414 0.18 -0.69 2.74
N TYR A 415 -0.17 -1.36 1.64
CA TYR A 415 0.77 -2.15 0.84
C TYR A 415 1.09 -1.45 -0.47
N VAL A 416 2.24 -1.79 -1.07
CA VAL A 416 2.74 -1.14 -2.29
C VAL A 416 2.27 -1.90 -3.53
N ILE A 417 1.88 -1.14 -4.55
CA ILE A 417 1.47 -1.61 -5.85
C ILE A 417 2.32 -0.91 -6.91
N MET A 418 2.77 -1.67 -7.90
CA MET A 418 3.52 -1.19 -9.06
C MET A 418 2.88 -1.73 -10.33
N ASN A 419 2.54 -0.88 -11.29
CA ASN A 419 1.95 -1.30 -12.55
C ASN A 419 2.30 -0.35 -13.69
N VAL A 420 2.05 -0.81 -14.91
CA VAL A 420 1.94 0.08 -16.07
C VAL A 420 0.59 -0.18 -16.71
N ALA A 421 -0.34 0.75 -16.55
CA ALA A 421 -1.67 0.69 -17.15
C ALA A 421 -1.66 1.29 -18.56
N ILE A 422 -2.66 0.92 -19.36
CA ILE A 422 -2.85 1.38 -20.74
C ILE A 422 -4.35 1.54 -20.92
N SER A 423 -4.80 2.73 -21.31
CA SER A 423 -6.22 3.07 -21.42
C SER A 423 -6.51 3.81 -22.72
N SER A 424 -7.68 3.57 -23.31
CA SER A 424 -8.16 4.28 -24.50
C SER A 424 -8.74 5.67 -24.20
N SER A 425 -8.88 6.05 -22.92
CA SER A 425 -9.60 7.27 -22.50
C SER A 425 -8.76 8.24 -21.66
N TRP A 426 -7.49 7.93 -21.38
CA TRP A 426 -6.63 8.73 -20.50
C TRP A 426 -5.75 9.73 -21.27
N GLY A 427 -5.17 10.71 -20.57
CA GLY A 427 -4.26 11.69 -21.18
C GLY A 427 -3.05 11.05 -21.88
N ALA A 428 -2.53 9.94 -21.34
CA ALA A 428 -1.64 9.03 -22.06
C ALA A 428 -2.46 7.91 -22.69
N THR A 429 -2.51 7.89 -24.01
CA THR A 429 -3.31 6.94 -24.79
C THR A 429 -2.40 6.19 -25.76
N PRO A 430 -2.55 4.86 -25.91
CA PRO A 430 -1.75 4.11 -26.87
C PRO A 430 -2.13 4.45 -28.32
N PRO A 431 -1.26 4.17 -29.30
CA PRO A 431 -1.63 4.31 -30.70
C PRO A 431 -2.90 3.51 -31.03
N ASN A 432 -3.75 4.09 -31.87
CA ASN A 432 -5.02 3.49 -32.28
C ASN A 432 -5.86 2.95 -31.10
N PRO A 433 -6.31 3.81 -30.16
CA PRO A 433 -7.04 3.37 -28.99
C PRO A 433 -8.27 2.52 -29.33
N GLY A 434 -8.43 1.40 -28.62
CA GLY A 434 -9.46 0.41 -28.90
C GLY A 434 -9.18 -0.49 -30.11
N LYS A 435 -7.96 -0.47 -30.66
CA LYS A 435 -7.50 -1.32 -31.77
C LYS A 435 -6.04 -1.77 -31.53
N ALA A 436 -5.55 -2.66 -32.40
CA ALA A 436 -4.14 -3.05 -32.42
C ALA A 436 -3.24 -1.85 -32.73
N CYS A 437 -2.00 -1.86 -32.22
CA CYS A 437 -1.11 -0.70 -32.26
C CYS A 437 -0.96 -0.08 -33.66
N ARG A 438 -0.69 -0.90 -34.68
CA ARG A 438 -0.48 -0.42 -36.05
C ARG A 438 -1.77 -0.04 -36.78
N GLY A 439 -2.95 -0.35 -36.23
CA GLY A 439 -4.21 -0.13 -36.95
C GLY A 439 -4.22 -0.88 -38.28
N ASP A 440 -4.31 -0.15 -39.39
CA ASP A 440 -4.20 -0.68 -40.76
C ASP A 440 -2.76 -0.65 -41.33
N GLY A 441 -1.81 -0.08 -40.61
CA GLY A 441 -0.40 0.02 -40.99
C GLY A 441 -0.05 1.18 -41.93
N SER A 442 -0.99 2.07 -42.24
CA SER A 442 -0.77 3.18 -43.19
C SER A 442 -0.01 4.39 -42.60
N ASP A 443 -0.06 4.58 -41.28
CA ASP A 443 0.60 5.70 -40.59
C ASP A 443 2.05 5.36 -40.22
N ALA A 444 2.99 5.97 -40.93
CA ALA A 444 4.42 5.75 -40.75
C ALA A 444 4.95 6.21 -39.37
N GLU A 445 4.36 7.25 -38.76
CA GLU A 445 4.75 7.70 -37.42
C GLU A 445 4.29 6.67 -36.38
N VAL A 446 3.03 6.23 -36.48
CA VAL A 446 2.47 5.21 -35.59
C VAL A 446 3.25 3.90 -35.71
N ASN A 447 3.62 3.49 -36.92
CA ASN A 447 4.41 2.27 -37.13
C ASN A 447 5.74 2.33 -36.37
N LYS A 448 6.46 3.46 -36.42
CA LYS A 448 7.72 3.64 -35.65
C LYS A 448 7.51 3.58 -34.14
N ILE A 449 6.42 4.15 -33.65
CA ILE A 449 6.04 4.06 -32.23
C ILE A 449 5.75 2.60 -31.85
N CYS A 450 4.99 1.88 -32.69
CA CYS A 450 4.68 0.47 -32.48
C CYS A 450 5.91 -0.44 -32.58
N ASP A 451 6.90 -0.09 -33.42
CA ASP A 451 8.18 -0.81 -33.52
C ASP A 451 9.03 -0.68 -32.24
N SER A 452 8.70 0.29 -31.37
CA SER A 452 9.39 0.50 -30.10
C SER A 452 8.84 -0.36 -28.96
N PHE A 453 7.72 -1.06 -29.14
CA PHE A 453 7.29 -2.08 -28.18
C PHE A 453 8.23 -3.29 -28.25
N PRO A 454 8.60 -3.90 -27.12
CA PRO A 454 8.12 -3.63 -25.76
C PRO A 454 8.69 -2.38 -25.08
N LEU A 455 7.84 -1.71 -24.29
CA LEU A 455 8.23 -0.62 -23.39
C LEU A 455 8.47 -1.13 -21.98
N PHE A 456 9.37 -0.49 -21.23
CA PHE A 456 9.79 -0.95 -19.90
C PHE A 456 9.72 0.18 -18.88
N MET A 457 8.95 -0.02 -17.81
CA MET A 457 9.16 0.72 -16.56
C MET A 457 10.27 0.01 -15.80
N LYS A 458 11.35 0.72 -15.46
CA LYS A 458 12.47 0.15 -14.70
C LYS A 458 12.46 0.70 -13.29
N ILE A 459 12.69 -0.16 -12.31
CA ILE A 459 12.70 0.15 -10.88
C ILE A 459 14.01 -0.41 -10.31
N ASP A 460 14.92 0.47 -9.93
CA ASP A 460 16.20 0.08 -9.31
C ASP A 460 15.94 -0.39 -7.88
N TYR A 461 15.30 0.47 -7.08
CA TYR A 461 14.92 0.13 -5.72
C TYR A 461 13.62 0.79 -5.28
N ILE A 462 13.03 0.20 -4.26
CA ILE A 462 12.05 0.83 -3.37
C ILE A 462 12.58 0.67 -1.95
N ARG A 463 12.61 1.76 -1.19
CA ARG A 463 13.06 1.80 0.21
C ARG A 463 11.97 2.40 1.08
N LEU A 464 11.79 1.84 2.26
CA LEU A 464 10.91 2.33 3.31
C LEU A 464 11.75 2.74 4.51
N TYR A 465 11.45 3.90 5.07
CA TYR A 465 12.05 4.43 6.28
C TYR A 465 10.92 4.76 7.25
N GLN A 466 11.04 4.29 8.49
CA GLN A 466 10.10 4.60 9.56
C GLN A 466 10.90 5.10 10.76
N ASP A 467 10.40 6.16 11.39
CA ASP A 467 10.91 6.65 12.64
C ASP A 467 10.38 5.77 13.78
N LEU A 468 11.29 5.32 14.64
CA LEU A 468 10.98 4.50 15.81
C LEU A 468 11.25 5.28 17.11
N GLY A 469 11.41 6.61 17.02
CA GLY A 469 11.55 7.51 18.14
C GLY A 469 10.34 7.47 19.08
N ASP A 470 10.59 7.79 20.34
CA ASP A 470 9.58 7.94 21.40
C ASP A 470 9.07 9.38 21.55
N ASP A 471 9.53 10.29 20.69
CA ASP A 471 9.18 11.71 20.64
C ASP A 471 8.14 12.07 19.55
N LEU A 472 7.55 11.06 18.92
CA LEU A 472 6.44 11.24 17.98
C LEU A 472 5.19 11.75 18.72
N ASP A 473 4.34 12.52 18.02
CA ASP A 473 3.05 12.95 18.56
C ASP A 473 2.21 11.73 19.04
N ASP A 474 1.43 11.90 20.11
CA ASP A 474 0.62 10.83 20.73
C ASP A 474 -0.37 10.13 19.77
N ASP A 475 -0.74 10.80 18.67
CA ASP A 475 -1.64 10.29 17.62
C ASP A 475 -0.91 9.91 16.33
N ASN A 476 0.40 9.70 16.40
CA ASN A 476 1.18 9.09 15.34
C ASN A 476 1.09 7.56 15.45
N TYR A 477 0.56 6.92 14.41
CA TYR A 477 0.35 5.48 14.36
C TYR A 477 1.46 4.76 13.59
N MET A 478 2.63 5.36 13.42
CA MET A 478 3.68 4.79 12.58
C MET A 478 4.11 3.39 13.07
N GLN A 479 3.88 2.36 12.25
CA GLN A 479 4.19 0.97 12.60
C GLN A 479 4.56 0.14 11.35
N VAL A 480 5.47 -0.81 11.53
CA VAL A 480 5.78 -1.84 10.52
C VAL A 480 4.71 -2.91 10.58
N GLY A 481 4.25 -3.38 9.42
CA GLY A 481 3.41 -4.57 9.30
C GLY A 481 2.00 -4.27 8.80
N CYS A 482 1.26 -5.34 8.58
CA CYS A 482 -0.08 -5.30 7.99
C CYS A 482 -1.20 -5.28 9.03
N ASP A 483 -0.90 -5.56 10.30
CA ASP A 483 -1.88 -5.75 11.38
C ASP A 483 -1.52 -4.96 12.66
N PRO A 484 -1.34 -3.63 12.56
CA PRO A 484 -1.05 -2.78 13.71
C PRO A 484 -2.24 -2.78 14.69
N GLY A 485 -1.98 -2.73 16.00
CA GLY A 485 -3.05 -2.76 17.02
C GLY A 485 -4.00 -1.56 16.94
N SER A 486 -3.54 -0.42 16.41
CA SER A 486 -4.38 0.76 16.16
C SER A 486 -5.38 0.52 15.01
N HIS A 487 -5.02 -0.32 14.04
CA HIS A 487 -5.74 -0.54 12.80
C HIS A 487 -5.63 -2.03 12.37
N PRO A 488 -6.17 -2.98 13.16
CA PRO A 488 -6.05 -4.41 12.87
C PRO A 488 -6.75 -4.76 11.55
N THR A 489 -6.20 -5.74 10.82
CA THR A 489 -6.74 -6.24 9.55
C THR A 489 -6.74 -7.76 9.45
N LYS A 490 -5.87 -8.46 10.19
CA LYS A 490 -5.57 -9.88 9.96
C LYS A 490 -6.79 -10.78 10.09
N LYS A 491 -7.47 -10.75 11.24
CA LYS A 491 -8.64 -11.62 11.47
C LYS A 491 -9.81 -11.29 10.55
N TRP A 492 -9.97 -10.02 10.17
CA TRP A 492 -10.97 -9.62 9.17
C TRP A 492 -10.68 -10.26 7.82
N ILE A 493 -9.45 -10.12 7.31
CA ILE A 493 -9.04 -10.68 6.01
C ILE A 493 -9.14 -12.22 6.03
N GLU A 494 -8.66 -12.86 7.09
CA GLU A 494 -8.74 -14.33 7.24
C GLU A 494 -10.18 -14.84 7.24
N ALA A 495 -11.09 -14.13 7.90
CA ALA A 495 -12.51 -14.49 7.96
C ALA A 495 -13.28 -14.25 6.64
N HIS A 496 -12.73 -13.44 5.73
CA HIS A 496 -13.36 -13.07 4.45
C HIS A 496 -12.44 -13.41 3.27
N ILE A 497 -11.56 -14.40 3.40
CA ILE A 497 -10.46 -14.64 2.45
C ILE A 497 -10.94 -14.91 1.01
N ASP A 498 -12.16 -15.41 0.86
CA ASP A 498 -12.84 -15.64 -0.43
C ASP A 498 -13.11 -14.33 -1.21
N GLU A 499 -13.15 -13.19 -0.54
CA GLU A 499 -13.27 -11.88 -1.19
C GLU A 499 -11.94 -11.32 -1.70
N TYR A 500 -10.84 -11.89 -1.22
CA TYR A 500 -9.49 -11.43 -1.51
C TYR A 500 -8.74 -12.36 -2.47
N GLN A 501 -9.35 -13.45 -2.94
CA GLN A 501 -8.69 -14.38 -3.84
C GLN A 501 -9.68 -15.07 -4.78
N ASP A 502 -9.14 -15.66 -5.85
CA ASP A 502 -9.90 -16.48 -6.80
C ASP A 502 -9.07 -17.72 -7.19
N ASP A 503 -9.60 -18.50 -8.13
CA ASP A 503 -8.98 -19.75 -8.59
C ASP A 503 -7.64 -19.55 -9.33
N ASP A 504 -7.36 -18.32 -9.80
CA ASP A 504 -6.15 -17.97 -10.55
C ASP A 504 -5.11 -17.23 -9.67
N ASN A 505 -5.55 -16.56 -8.60
CA ASN A 505 -4.76 -15.61 -7.81
C ASN A 505 -5.01 -15.71 -6.29
N TYR A 506 -4.68 -16.88 -5.75
CA TYR A 506 -4.70 -17.19 -4.31
C TYR A 506 -3.84 -16.27 -3.43
N HIS A 507 -4.30 -16.03 -2.20
CA HIS A 507 -3.43 -15.58 -1.13
C HIS A 507 -2.40 -16.67 -0.81
N LYS A 508 -1.12 -16.33 -0.93
CA LYS A 508 0.00 -17.26 -0.69
C LYS A 508 0.99 -16.64 0.28
N GLU A 509 1.33 -17.42 1.30
CA GLU A 509 2.47 -17.14 2.16
C GLU A 509 3.78 -17.20 1.37
N VAL A 510 4.67 -16.25 1.63
CA VAL A 510 6.00 -16.24 1.02
C VAL A 510 6.91 -17.11 1.89
N ALA A 511 7.53 -18.14 1.31
CA ALA A 511 8.50 -18.99 2.00
C ALA A 511 9.85 -18.96 1.27
N GLY A 512 10.74 -18.07 1.72
CA GLY A 512 12.09 -17.91 1.19
C GLY A 512 12.15 -17.00 -0.04
N LYS A 513 13.17 -17.21 -0.88
CA LYS A 513 13.49 -16.46 -2.13
C LYS A 513 14.17 -15.12 -1.95
N ALA A 514 14.45 -14.64 -0.73
CA ALA A 514 15.40 -13.55 -0.55
C ALA A 514 16.76 -13.94 -1.14
N PHE A 515 17.52 -12.94 -1.59
CA PHE A 515 18.94 -13.12 -1.88
C PHE A 515 19.68 -13.53 -0.61
N CYS A 516 20.64 -14.43 -0.75
CA CYS A 516 21.51 -14.87 0.33
C CYS A 516 22.89 -15.23 -0.23
N THR A 517 23.86 -15.22 0.66
CA THR A 517 25.24 -15.66 0.42
C THR A 517 25.57 -16.88 1.27
N ILE A 518 25.04 -16.94 2.50
CA ILE A 518 25.24 -18.02 3.47
C ILE A 518 23.91 -18.43 4.12
N ASP A 519 23.87 -19.62 4.73
CA ASP A 519 22.65 -20.14 5.39
C ASP A 519 22.12 -19.23 6.50
N ASP A 520 23.01 -18.47 7.15
CA ASP A 520 22.66 -17.56 8.25
C ASP A 520 21.80 -16.37 7.77
N ASP A 521 21.90 -15.98 6.49
CA ASP A 521 21.03 -14.95 5.87
C ASP A 521 19.54 -15.40 5.84
N CYS A 522 19.29 -16.70 6.01
CA CYS A 522 17.99 -17.35 5.89
C CYS A 522 17.51 -17.97 7.21
N THR A 523 18.13 -17.60 8.34
CA THR A 523 17.98 -18.25 9.63
C THR A 523 17.63 -17.22 10.70
N ILE A 524 16.80 -17.60 11.68
CA ILE A 524 16.53 -16.74 12.84
C ILE A 524 17.74 -16.80 13.76
N GLY A 525 18.35 -15.66 14.08
CA GLY A 525 19.55 -15.57 14.90
C GLY A 525 20.86 -15.86 14.14
N GLY A 526 21.97 -15.34 14.65
CA GLY A 526 23.22 -15.08 13.90
C GLY A 526 23.74 -13.68 14.28
N ASP A 527 24.26 -12.90 13.34
CA ASP A 527 24.58 -11.47 13.55
C ASP A 527 23.36 -10.61 13.99
N LEU A 528 22.14 -11.16 13.88
CA LEU A 528 20.85 -10.50 14.14
C LEU A 528 20.14 -10.97 15.42
N GLY A 529 20.69 -11.90 16.21
CA GLY A 529 20.00 -12.37 17.43
C GLY A 529 20.79 -13.34 18.31
N ARG A 530 20.44 -13.40 19.60
CA ARG A 530 21.18 -14.14 20.65
C ARG A 530 21.15 -15.67 20.54
N THR A 531 20.20 -16.26 19.82
CA THR A 531 20.04 -17.72 19.71
C THR A 531 19.78 -18.11 18.26
N THR A 532 20.68 -18.89 17.66
CA THR A 532 20.56 -19.33 16.25
C THR A 532 19.60 -20.51 16.13
N LEU A 533 18.50 -20.31 15.41
CA LEU A 533 17.50 -21.31 15.07
C LEU A 533 17.44 -21.46 13.55
N LYS A 534 18.00 -22.57 13.01
CA LYS A 534 18.05 -22.84 11.57
C LYS A 534 16.65 -23.00 10.96
N THR A 535 16.14 -21.95 10.37
CA THR A 535 14.80 -21.91 9.74
C THR A 535 14.86 -21.99 8.21
N GLY A 536 16.00 -21.69 7.61
CA GLY A 536 16.24 -21.76 6.17
C GLY A 536 17.70 -22.02 5.80
N LYS A 537 17.94 -22.15 4.49
CA LYS A 537 19.26 -22.37 3.90
C LYS A 537 19.43 -21.52 2.64
N CYS A 538 20.66 -21.18 2.33
CA CYS A 538 21.00 -20.49 1.10
C CYS A 538 21.26 -21.48 -0.03
N VAL A 539 20.34 -21.56 -0.98
CA VAL A 539 20.41 -22.48 -2.13
C VAL A 539 20.42 -21.67 -3.41
N LYS A 540 21.52 -21.74 -4.17
CA LYS A 540 21.70 -20.97 -5.43
C LYS A 540 21.47 -19.46 -5.21
N SER A 541 22.05 -18.92 -4.14
CA SER A 541 21.91 -17.51 -3.73
C SER A 541 20.46 -17.07 -3.50
N ARG A 542 19.60 -18.02 -3.10
CA ARG A 542 18.21 -17.78 -2.69
C ARG A 542 17.88 -18.53 -1.41
N CYS A 543 17.21 -17.87 -0.48
CA CYS A 543 16.73 -18.53 0.73
C CYS A 543 15.70 -19.61 0.40
N GLN A 544 15.83 -20.76 1.04
CA GLN A 544 14.88 -21.86 1.00
C GLN A 544 14.56 -22.28 2.43
N CYS A 545 13.28 -22.20 2.81
CA CYS A 545 12.88 -22.52 4.17
C CYS A 545 12.97 -24.03 4.41
N MET A 546 13.46 -24.41 5.58
CA MET A 546 13.63 -25.82 5.97
C MET A 546 12.29 -26.55 6.04
N TYR A 547 11.27 -25.87 6.54
CA TYR A 547 9.88 -26.35 6.61
C TYR A 547 8.97 -25.21 6.14
N ALA A 548 8.62 -25.20 4.86
CA ALA A 548 7.78 -24.14 4.28
C ALA A 548 6.35 -24.08 4.86
N SER A 549 5.94 -25.09 5.64
CA SER A 549 4.69 -25.10 6.42
C SER A 549 4.82 -24.45 7.80
N SER A 550 6.04 -24.20 8.26
CA SER A 550 6.34 -23.69 9.61
C SER A 550 7.09 -22.37 9.57
N TRP A 551 7.85 -22.11 8.50
CA TRP A 551 8.66 -20.92 8.30
C TRP A 551 8.34 -20.26 6.97
N GLY A 552 8.11 -18.95 7.05
CA GLY A 552 7.77 -18.06 5.97
C GLY A 552 8.60 -16.78 6.04
N GLY A 553 8.14 -15.77 5.30
CA GLY A 553 8.92 -14.60 4.97
C GLY A 553 10.02 -14.88 3.93
N PRO A 554 10.52 -13.83 3.27
CA PRO A 554 11.51 -13.97 2.20
C PRO A 554 12.84 -14.56 2.69
N ARG A 555 13.17 -14.37 3.98
CA ARG A 555 14.36 -14.94 4.65
C ARG A 555 14.06 -16.12 5.56
N CYS A 556 12.85 -16.70 5.52
CA CYS A 556 12.47 -17.81 6.40
C CYS A 556 12.51 -17.47 7.89
N THR A 557 12.37 -16.19 8.24
CA THR A 557 12.46 -15.71 9.63
C THR A 557 11.11 -15.49 10.29
N THR A 558 10.01 -15.77 9.60
CA THR A 558 8.66 -15.60 10.12
C THR A 558 8.05 -16.96 10.40
N ALA A 559 7.47 -17.16 11.59
CA ALA A 559 6.71 -18.37 11.88
C ALA A 559 5.37 -18.34 11.13
N ILE A 560 5.02 -19.43 10.44
CA ILE A 560 3.69 -19.59 9.81
C ILE A 560 2.79 -20.33 10.81
N SER A 561 1.74 -19.67 11.31
CA SER A 561 0.71 -20.37 12.08
C SER A 561 -0.27 -21.04 11.12
N SER A 562 -0.32 -22.37 11.11
CA SER A 562 -1.38 -23.11 10.41
C SER A 562 -2.69 -22.93 11.19
N SER A 563 -3.47 -21.91 10.86
CA SER A 563 -4.87 -21.81 11.28
C SER A 563 -5.74 -21.41 10.10
N ALA A 564 -5.53 -22.06 8.95
CA ALA A 564 -6.45 -21.99 7.82
C ALA A 564 -6.15 -23.14 6.84
N THR A 565 -6.91 -24.24 6.88
CA THR A 565 -7.85 -24.68 5.81
C THR A 565 -8.30 -26.13 6.02
N THR A 566 -9.60 -26.33 5.76
CA THR A 566 -10.32 -27.58 5.46
C THR A 566 -10.91 -28.38 6.63
N THR A 567 -12.24 -28.30 6.66
CA THR A 567 -13.22 -29.16 7.30
C THR A 567 -12.98 -30.64 6.95
N THR A 568 -12.07 -31.30 7.66
CA THR A 568 -12.09 -32.75 7.87
C THR A 568 -11.29 -33.05 9.13
N ARG A 569 -11.99 -33.37 10.22
CA ARG A 569 -11.36 -33.88 11.44
C ARG A 569 -10.57 -35.15 11.10
N THR A 570 -9.29 -35.01 10.85
CA THR A 570 -8.31 -36.09 10.94
C THR A 570 -7.28 -35.66 11.98
N TYR A 571 -7.16 -36.42 13.05
CA TYR A 571 -6.37 -36.14 14.26
C TYR A 571 -4.84 -36.20 14.05
N THR A 572 -4.34 -35.79 12.89
CA THR A 572 -2.91 -35.78 12.57
C THR A 572 -2.51 -34.39 12.11
N SER A 573 -2.45 -33.44 13.04
CA SER A 573 -1.82 -32.13 12.81
C SER A 573 -0.32 -32.35 12.58
N THR A 574 0.16 -32.08 11.37
CA THR A 574 1.59 -32.09 10.99
C THR A 574 2.33 -30.82 11.40
N SER A 575 1.66 -29.87 12.07
CA SER A 575 2.21 -28.56 12.41
C SER A 575 2.56 -28.42 13.90
N SER A 576 3.39 -29.33 14.41
CA SER A 576 4.00 -29.17 15.73
C SER A 576 5.43 -28.66 15.59
N TYR A 577 5.81 -27.71 16.44
CA TYR A 577 7.21 -27.35 16.66
C TYR A 577 7.94 -28.54 17.30
N GLY A 578 8.61 -29.35 16.49
CA GLY A 578 9.40 -30.49 16.96
C GLY A 578 9.64 -31.55 15.88
N PRO A 579 10.48 -32.58 16.17
CA PRO A 579 10.61 -33.74 15.31
C PRO A 579 9.25 -34.40 15.08
N PRO A 580 9.03 -35.07 13.92
CA PRO A 580 7.75 -35.68 13.59
C PRO A 580 7.22 -36.52 14.75
N MET A 581 5.93 -36.42 15.06
CA MET A 581 5.34 -37.10 16.21
C MET A 581 5.64 -38.62 16.22
N GLY A 582 5.73 -39.26 15.05
CA GLY A 582 6.16 -40.65 14.93
C GLY A 582 7.60 -40.92 15.38
N VAL A 583 8.54 -39.99 15.13
CA VAL A 583 9.92 -40.06 15.62
C VAL A 583 9.94 -39.90 17.14
N SER A 584 9.19 -38.94 17.68
CA SER A 584 9.07 -38.73 19.13
C SER A 584 8.46 -39.95 19.85
N ILE A 585 7.42 -40.55 19.28
CA ILE A 585 6.82 -41.80 19.78
C ILE A 585 7.81 -42.96 19.68
N GLY A 586 8.54 -43.07 18.56
CA GLY A 586 9.56 -44.10 18.37
C GLY A 586 10.69 -44.02 19.39
N VAL A 587 11.19 -42.80 19.66
CA VAL A 587 12.21 -42.55 20.69
C VAL A 587 11.65 -42.86 22.09
N ALA A 588 10.42 -42.44 22.40
CA ALA A 588 9.80 -42.74 23.69
C ALA A 588 9.60 -44.26 23.88
N ALA A 589 9.13 -44.97 22.86
CA ALA A 589 8.99 -46.43 22.89
C ALA A 589 10.34 -47.14 23.06
N PHE A 590 11.39 -46.64 22.41
CA PHE A 590 12.75 -47.17 22.57
C PHE A 590 13.29 -46.94 23.99
N ILE A 591 13.07 -45.77 24.58
CA ILE A 591 13.46 -45.46 25.96
C ILE A 591 12.70 -46.35 26.95
N ILE A 592 11.39 -46.55 26.75
CA ILE A 592 10.58 -47.45 27.58
C ILE A 592 11.08 -48.89 27.45
N PHE A 593 11.32 -49.36 26.24
CA PHE A 593 11.82 -50.71 25.98
C PHE A 593 13.17 -50.96 26.64
N THR A 594 14.13 -50.04 26.47
CA THR A 594 15.46 -50.15 27.09
C THR A 594 15.40 -50.08 28.61
N SER A 595 14.48 -49.28 29.18
CA SER A 595 14.23 -49.24 30.63
C SER A 595 13.67 -50.56 31.15
N VAL A 596 12.69 -51.15 30.46
CA VAL A 596 12.12 -52.46 30.82
C VAL A 596 13.19 -53.56 30.74
N VAL A 597 14.00 -53.58 29.67
CA VAL A 597 15.09 -54.54 29.54
C VAL A 597 16.11 -54.37 30.67
N SER A 598 16.45 -53.15 31.04
CA SER A 598 17.35 -52.85 32.17
C SER A 598 16.80 -53.38 33.50
N VAL A 599 15.51 -53.14 33.78
CA VAL A 599 14.85 -53.62 35.00
C VAL A 599 14.78 -55.15 35.04
N VAL A 600 14.41 -55.79 33.93
CA VAL A 600 14.37 -57.26 33.84
C VAL A 600 15.76 -57.86 34.02
N TRP A 601 16.79 -57.24 33.44
CA TRP A 601 18.17 -57.71 33.59
C TRP A 601 18.67 -57.54 35.03
N SER A 602 18.35 -56.42 35.68
CA SER A 602 18.65 -56.18 37.09
C SER A 602 17.95 -57.19 38.00
N ALA A 603 16.66 -57.44 37.80
CA ALA A 603 15.90 -58.43 38.56
C ALA A 603 16.45 -59.85 38.36
N LYS A 604 16.89 -60.20 37.14
CA LYS A 604 17.53 -61.49 36.85
C LYS A 604 18.90 -61.60 37.52
N LYS A 605 19.65 -60.49 37.60
CA LYS A 605 20.93 -60.43 38.31
C LYS A 605 20.74 -60.56 39.83
N GLU A 606 19.74 -59.91 40.40
CA GLU A 606 19.37 -60.06 41.82
C GLU A 606 18.86 -61.47 42.14
N ALA A 607 18.04 -62.06 41.27
CA ALA A 607 17.59 -63.44 41.43
C ALA A 607 18.77 -64.43 41.38
N ASN A 608 19.72 -64.22 40.47
CA ASN A 608 20.95 -65.02 40.41
C ASN A 608 21.81 -64.80 41.67
N PHE A 609 21.95 -63.57 42.15
CA PHE A 609 22.69 -63.24 43.37
C PHE A 609 22.04 -63.83 44.63
N ALA A 610 20.71 -63.81 44.72
CA ALA A 610 19.94 -64.45 45.78
C ALA A 610 20.09 -65.98 45.75
N LEU A 611 20.15 -66.57 44.56
CA LEU A 611 20.39 -68.01 44.39
C LEU A 611 21.83 -68.41 44.77
N GLU A 612 22.80 -67.52 44.51
CA GLU A 612 24.18 -67.62 44.99
C GLU A 612 24.26 -67.49 46.52
N LEU A 613 23.49 -66.57 47.11
CA LEU A 613 23.39 -66.35 48.56
C LEU A 613 22.73 -67.55 49.27
N ILE A 614 21.71 -68.17 48.67
CA ILE A 614 21.08 -69.40 49.18
C ILE A 614 22.06 -70.58 49.10
N LYS A 615 22.91 -70.65 48.07
CA LYS A 615 24.01 -71.63 48.00
C LYS A 615 25.05 -71.39 49.11
N GLN A 616 25.38 -70.13 49.40
CA GLN A 616 26.30 -69.76 50.50
C GLN A 616 25.70 -70.08 51.87
N LEU A 617 24.40 -69.83 52.09
CA LEU A 617 23.69 -70.09 53.35
C LEU A 617 23.51 -71.58 53.66
N LYS A 618 23.51 -72.47 52.66
CA LYS A 618 23.55 -73.93 52.88
C LYS A 618 24.92 -74.44 53.38
N THR A 619 25.93 -73.58 53.44
CA THR A 619 27.29 -73.91 53.93
C THR A 619 27.58 -73.37 55.32
N VAL A 620 26.62 -72.69 55.96
CA VAL A 620 26.79 -72.10 57.30
C VAL A 620 25.59 -72.46 58.19
N GLU A 621 25.44 -73.75 58.48
CA GLU A 621 24.67 -74.20 59.64
C GLU A 621 25.59 -74.20 60.87
N GLY A 622 25.39 -73.23 61.75
CA GLY A 622 25.93 -73.27 63.10
C GLY A 622 26.41 -71.91 63.61
N MET A 623 25.51 -71.12 64.20
CA MET A 623 25.70 -70.53 65.53
C MET A 623 24.49 -69.68 65.97
N HIS A 624 24.16 -69.82 67.26
CA HIS A 624 23.07 -69.18 67.98
C HIS A 624 23.26 -67.66 68.19
N PRO A 625 22.18 -66.90 68.44
CA PRO A 625 22.20 -65.45 68.58
C PRO A 625 22.53 -64.97 70.00
N SER A 626 23.24 -63.84 70.11
CA SER A 626 23.34 -63.02 71.32
C SER A 626 22.84 -61.60 71.01
N PRO A 627 22.17 -60.90 71.95
CA PRO A 627 21.47 -59.64 71.65
C PRO A 627 22.26 -58.38 72.04
N CYS A 628 21.78 -57.27 71.44
CA CYS A 628 22.03 -55.86 71.75
C CYS A 628 23.37 -55.26 71.32
N GLU A 629 23.29 -54.24 70.46
CA GLU A 629 23.82 -52.90 70.79
C GLU A 629 23.25 -51.81 69.87
N ASP A 630 22.89 -50.69 70.49
CA ASP A 630 22.50 -49.41 69.91
C ASP A 630 23.61 -48.81 69.04
N ALA A 631 23.25 -48.15 67.93
CA ALA A 631 24.16 -47.23 67.25
C ALA A 631 23.43 -45.99 66.75
N GLN A 632 23.93 -44.85 67.21
CA GLN A 632 23.42 -43.50 67.08
C GLN A 632 23.55 -42.93 65.67
N LEU A 633 22.62 -42.02 65.36
CA LEU A 633 22.68 -41.03 64.29
C LEU A 633 24.00 -40.23 64.32
N GLN A 634 24.71 -40.20 63.19
CA GLN A 634 25.67 -39.14 62.89
C GLN A 634 25.20 -38.29 61.71
N VAL A 635 24.89 -37.04 62.05
CA VAL A 635 24.75 -35.89 61.17
C VAL A 635 26.12 -35.54 60.60
N VAL A 636 26.26 -35.58 59.26
CA VAL A 636 27.43 -35.01 58.57
C VAL A 636 27.05 -33.64 58.01
N ARG A 637 27.61 -32.60 58.62
CA ARG A 637 27.80 -31.27 58.02
C ARG A 637 29.28 -31.11 57.67
N ARG A 638 29.59 -30.56 56.50
CA ARG A 638 30.78 -29.73 56.20
C ARG A 638 30.73 -29.14 54.76
N PRO A 639 31.54 -28.12 54.41
CA PRO A 639 31.03 -26.77 54.20
C PRO A 639 31.46 -26.08 52.89
N SER A 640 30.88 -24.88 52.72
CA SER A 640 31.14 -23.71 51.88
C SER A 640 32.40 -23.55 51.00
N ASP A 641 32.13 -22.82 49.91
CA ASP A 641 32.89 -21.72 49.27
C ASP A 641 33.86 -22.01 48.11
N ARG A 642 33.43 -21.57 46.92
CA ARG A 642 34.16 -20.55 46.15
C ARG A 642 33.22 -19.63 45.38
N ARG A 643 33.36 -18.33 45.68
CA ARG A 643 32.75 -17.16 45.04
C ARG A 643 33.30 -16.94 43.62
N SER A 644 32.45 -16.47 42.71
CA SER A 644 32.77 -15.32 41.86
C SER A 644 31.53 -14.48 41.61
N ASN A 645 31.61 -13.23 42.10
CA ASN A 645 30.64 -12.16 41.98
C ASN A 645 30.48 -11.66 40.54
N ARG A 646 29.25 -11.29 40.15
CA ARG A 646 28.76 -9.92 39.85
C ARG A 646 27.48 -10.06 39.01
N ARG A 647 26.29 -9.87 39.58
CA ARG A 647 25.53 -8.60 39.74
C ARG A 647 24.61 -8.33 38.51
N PRO A 648 23.50 -7.58 38.66
CA PRO A 648 22.14 -8.14 38.67
C PRO A 648 21.18 -7.45 37.68
N ALA A 649 19.89 -7.78 37.83
CA ALA A 649 18.68 -7.11 37.33
C ALA A 649 18.10 -7.67 36.02
N ASP A 650 17.44 -8.81 36.14
CA ASP A 650 16.37 -9.21 35.22
C ASP A 650 15.15 -8.30 35.46
N ASN A 651 14.75 -7.56 34.44
CA ASN A 651 13.35 -7.24 34.21
C ASN A 651 13.10 -7.04 32.70
N TYR A 652 11.89 -7.40 32.30
CA TYR A 652 11.25 -7.29 30.99
C TYR A 652 11.49 -8.43 30.00
N SER A 653 10.58 -9.40 30.16
CA SER A 653 9.88 -10.09 29.07
C SER A 653 9.60 -9.18 27.88
N GLN A 654 9.91 -9.64 26.67
CA GLN A 654 9.09 -9.32 25.51
C GLN A 654 8.87 -10.57 24.67
N ASN A 655 7.59 -10.79 24.43
CA ASN A 655 6.99 -11.82 23.62
C ASN A 655 7.35 -11.62 22.14
N PHE A 656 7.32 -12.75 21.44
CA PHE A 656 7.00 -12.93 20.03
C PHE A 656 6.57 -11.68 19.23
N ILE A 657 7.28 -11.44 18.13
CA ILE A 657 6.75 -10.87 16.88
C ILE A 657 6.89 -11.96 15.81
#